data_AF-A0AAV3XAV4-F1
#
_entry.id   AF-A0AAV3XAV4-F1
#
_cell.length_a   1.000
_cell.length_b   1.000
_cell.length_c   1.000
_cell.angle_alpha   90.00
_cell.angle_beta   90.00
_cell.angle_gamma   90.00
#
_symmetry.space_group_name_H-M   'P 1'
#
loop_
_entity.id
_entity.type
_entity.pdbx_description
1 polymer ?
#
loop_
_entity_poly.entity_id
_entity_poly.type
_entity_poly.pdbx_seq_one_letter_code
_entity_poly.pdbx_strand_id
1 'polypeptide(L)'
;MDAFQDPNRTAPSNKLNKSRQNLQLAQEKIYSFFLEIVHSWEPGTVLLEFKHLFLEPIKAVSSSALHALYEIIFFEDEQEFRNTIKRTCYILINNWWAARQYHTIQKLIRLFPETSPTEIIASLPLSHLNSWIQNFINSKDYEELKLFASAFENRQKGYWSHRYTAYLLAAQYVDLKNPIEQREAAKELSKHLKEKFKHDLAMYTAHSQSATVKDSELKNPTRLGDEALRLIKKIVAKRGLFSYSNLANIFNNQNQQVSYQMFKQNLQKYILYSLYINNKGFIKTLKAELAKKLEHLYKEREEDTVTTELILRTCNQVIECLTTENQQEPSLLFVLLISQNETLTLAIILLKIVLFCKNVRVNLEARIANLIQYYEKLPEEDCWGVIHFLEVLNLVFTVYTEDVEYNLVNIKKNSNSESASDDLDGYRVFSQLKCDLNLKGANLSGTDLHGADLSGVNLSGANLSGANLTHADLSNAKLSSADLSKATLNSAELIAADLNHANLSGASLRGADLRRTNLNDANLSNTNLIVVKLRMADLRRANLKGANLGAANLNGANLSEACLNLTHLRHADLSGADLSGANLSNADLSNADLSGANLSNADLSNANLRHATLMSANFRHANLNGADMGRVDLTNADLSETDLSRVRVEYARFHRNLGLSEQTKQSLKQRRAVIEDDLPTSESSWQDGLSISDLDM
;
A
#
# COMPACT_ATOMS: atom_id res chain seq x y z
N MET A 1 71.53 17.97 7.66
CA MET A 1 72.48 17.11 8.38
C MET A 1 71.71 15.88 8.81
N ASP A 2 71.36 15.05 7.83
CA ASP A 2 72.18 13.91 7.37
C ASP A 2 72.19 12.84 8.46
N ALA A 3 71.26 11.88 8.40
CA ALA A 3 71.40 10.64 7.64
C ALA A 3 72.35 9.65 8.32
N PHE A 4 71.77 8.66 9.01
CA PHE A 4 72.27 7.28 8.95
C PHE A 4 71.07 6.34 8.91
N GLN A 5 70.87 5.76 7.73
CA GLN A 5 69.99 4.63 7.47
C GLN A 5 70.58 3.38 8.11
N ASP A 6 69.78 2.67 8.89
CA ASP A 6 69.93 1.24 9.13
C ASP A 6 69.21 0.49 8.00
N PRO A 7 69.88 -0.38 7.21
CA PRO A 7 69.27 -1.02 6.04
C PRO A 7 68.37 -2.23 6.35
N ASN A 8 67.98 -2.47 7.61
CA ASN A 8 67.22 -3.67 8.00
C ASN A 8 65.77 -3.44 8.49
N ARG A 9 64.94 -2.64 7.79
CA ARG A 9 63.49 -2.61 8.05
C ARG A 9 62.63 -2.48 6.79
N THR A 10 62.61 -3.52 5.96
CA THR A 10 61.59 -3.71 4.90
C THR A 10 60.97 -5.10 4.98
N ALA A 11 60.22 -5.41 6.05
CA ALA A 11 59.48 -6.69 6.11
C ALA A 11 58.26 -6.87 7.08
N PRO A 12 57.50 -5.87 7.60
CA PRO A 12 56.28 -6.19 8.38
C PRO A 12 54.96 -6.17 7.59
N SER A 13 54.81 -5.32 6.57
CA SER A 13 53.48 -5.03 5.99
C SER A 13 52.89 -6.15 5.13
N ASN A 14 53.72 -6.89 4.38
CA ASN A 14 53.24 -7.93 3.47
C ASN A 14 52.84 -9.25 4.16
N LYS A 15 53.49 -9.59 5.29
CA LYS A 15 53.14 -10.80 6.07
C LYS A 15 51.82 -10.63 6.84
N LEU A 16 51.59 -9.46 7.43
CA LEU A 16 50.35 -9.13 8.12
C LEU A 16 49.14 -9.12 7.17
N ASN A 17 49.28 -8.56 5.97
CA ASN A 17 48.22 -8.58 4.96
C ASN A 17 47.92 -10.01 4.46
N LYS A 18 48.94 -10.83 4.22
CA LYS A 18 48.77 -12.23 3.81
C LYS A 18 48.15 -13.10 4.92
N SER A 19 48.50 -12.84 6.18
CA SER A 19 47.91 -13.54 7.33
C SER A 19 46.43 -13.19 7.53
N ARG A 20 46.05 -11.92 7.33
CA ARG A 20 44.64 -11.49 7.37
C ARG A 20 43.83 -12.05 6.20
N GLN A 21 44.42 -12.15 5.01
CA GLN A 21 43.79 -12.81 3.87
C GLN A 21 43.54 -14.30 4.12
N ASN A 22 44.51 -15.00 4.72
CA ASN A 22 44.35 -16.41 5.09
C ASN A 22 43.25 -16.60 6.15
N LEU A 23 43.16 -15.69 7.14
CA LEU A 23 42.09 -15.71 8.14
C LEU A 23 40.71 -15.53 7.50
N GLN A 24 40.57 -14.57 6.57
CA GLN A 24 39.31 -14.36 5.86
C GLN A 24 38.91 -15.58 5.03
N LEU A 25 39.85 -16.22 4.35
CA LEU A 25 39.61 -17.46 3.61
C LEU A 25 39.18 -18.60 4.53
N ALA A 26 39.77 -18.72 5.72
CA ALA A 26 39.37 -19.71 6.73
C ALA A 26 37.93 -19.47 7.20
N GLN A 27 37.58 -18.22 7.50
CA GLN A 27 36.21 -17.84 7.86
C GLN A 27 35.21 -18.15 6.72
N GLU A 28 35.54 -17.80 5.48
CA GLU A 28 34.68 -18.06 4.30
C GLU A 28 34.45 -19.55 4.06
N LYS A 29 35.45 -20.42 4.30
CA LYS A 29 35.28 -21.88 4.23
C LYS A 29 34.24 -22.37 5.24
N ILE A 30 34.29 -21.88 6.47
CA ILE A 30 33.32 -22.25 7.52
C ILE A 30 31.92 -21.74 7.14
N TYR A 31 31.79 -20.48 6.72
CA TYR A 31 30.50 -19.92 6.34
C TYR A 31 29.87 -20.64 5.15
N SER A 32 30.65 -20.94 4.11
CA SER A 32 30.18 -21.65 2.93
C SER A 32 29.74 -23.07 3.27
N PHE A 33 30.49 -23.75 4.15
CA PHE A 33 30.13 -25.07 4.64
C PHE A 33 28.77 -25.06 5.37
N PHE A 34 28.55 -24.14 6.31
CA PHE A 34 27.26 -24.06 7.01
C PHE A 34 26.10 -23.64 6.09
N LEU A 35 26.37 -22.79 5.11
CA LEU A 35 25.38 -22.43 4.08
C LEU A 35 24.98 -23.65 3.23
N GLU A 36 25.92 -24.52 2.89
CA GLU A 36 25.65 -25.74 2.11
C GLU A 36 24.85 -26.77 2.92
N ILE A 37 25.28 -27.07 4.14
CA ILE A 37 24.62 -28.12 4.95
C ILE A 37 23.25 -27.66 5.47
N VAL A 38 23.03 -26.36 5.72
CA VAL A 38 21.72 -25.88 6.20
C VAL A 38 20.62 -26.05 5.14
N HIS A 39 20.97 -26.11 3.86
CA HIS A 39 20.04 -26.37 2.76
C HIS A 39 19.87 -27.86 2.44
N SER A 40 20.85 -28.69 2.74
CA SER A 40 20.91 -30.08 2.28
C SER A 40 20.71 -31.14 3.37
N TRP A 41 20.99 -30.81 4.63
CA TRP A 41 20.93 -31.74 5.76
C TRP A 41 19.73 -31.47 6.67
N GLU A 42 19.35 -32.47 7.48
CA GLU A 42 18.31 -32.31 8.50
C GLU A 42 18.77 -31.30 9.58
N PRO A 43 17.90 -30.39 10.08
CA PRO A 43 18.28 -29.38 11.07
C PRO A 43 18.94 -29.94 12.34
N GLY A 44 18.55 -31.14 12.80
CA GLY A 44 19.18 -31.81 13.93
C GLY A 44 20.64 -32.21 13.68
N THR A 45 20.96 -32.66 12.47
CA THR A 45 22.33 -33.03 12.06
C THR A 45 23.20 -31.79 11.90
N VAL A 46 22.67 -30.71 11.33
CA VAL A 46 23.37 -29.43 11.21
C VAL A 46 23.70 -28.85 12.60
N LEU A 47 22.76 -28.94 13.55
CA LEU A 47 22.96 -28.54 14.93
C LEU A 47 24.07 -29.35 15.62
N LEU A 48 24.09 -30.67 15.38
CA LEU A 48 25.14 -31.54 15.90
C LEU A 48 26.51 -31.20 15.31
N GLU A 49 26.59 -30.94 14.01
CA GLU A 49 27.83 -30.53 13.35
C GLU A 49 28.32 -29.16 13.84
N PHE A 50 27.41 -28.21 14.07
CA PHE A 50 27.76 -26.93 14.71
C PHE A 50 28.39 -27.15 16.09
N LYS A 51 27.75 -27.99 16.92
CA LYS A 51 28.27 -28.37 18.24
C LYS A 51 29.66 -29.01 18.10
N HIS A 52 29.81 -29.97 17.19
CA HIS A 52 31.07 -30.66 16.97
C HIS A 52 32.16 -29.78 16.40
N LEU A 53 31.86 -28.73 15.65
CA LEU A 53 32.90 -27.85 15.14
C LEU A 53 33.35 -26.85 16.21
N PHE A 54 32.43 -26.14 16.86
CA PHE A 54 32.78 -25.02 17.73
C PHE A 54 32.90 -25.35 19.22
N LEU A 55 32.13 -26.33 19.71
CA LEU A 55 32.00 -26.63 21.14
C LEU A 55 32.73 -27.94 21.52
N GLU A 56 32.73 -28.93 20.63
CA GLU A 56 33.44 -30.22 20.79
C GLU A 56 34.26 -30.59 19.52
N PRO A 57 35.30 -29.81 19.13
CA PRO A 57 36.02 -29.87 17.83
C PRO A 57 36.49 -31.26 17.35
N ILE A 58 36.64 -32.22 18.25
CA ILE A 58 37.21 -33.55 17.99
C ILE A 58 36.24 -34.44 17.19
N LYS A 59 34.96 -34.08 17.11
CA LYS A 59 33.88 -34.93 16.54
C LYS A 59 33.31 -34.40 15.21
N ALA A 60 33.87 -33.35 14.63
CA ALA A 60 33.34 -32.72 13.40
C ALA A 60 33.50 -33.63 12.18
N VAL A 61 32.47 -33.71 11.34
CA VAL A 61 32.46 -34.53 10.11
C VAL A 61 33.31 -33.90 9.01
N SER A 62 33.37 -32.56 8.94
CA SER A 62 34.13 -31.85 7.91
C SER A 62 35.59 -31.60 8.31
N SER A 63 36.52 -32.32 7.67
CA SER A 63 37.97 -32.10 7.84
C SER A 63 38.42 -30.71 7.38
N SER A 64 37.77 -30.15 6.35
CA SER A 64 38.08 -28.82 5.81
C SER A 64 37.62 -27.69 6.73
N ALA A 65 36.41 -27.77 7.28
CA ALA A 65 35.91 -26.77 8.23
C ALA A 65 36.68 -26.81 9.55
N LEU A 66 37.04 -28.02 10.02
CA LEU A 66 37.88 -28.20 11.19
C LEU A 66 39.29 -27.61 11.00
N HIS A 67 39.91 -27.82 9.83
CA HIS A 67 41.19 -27.20 9.52
C HIS A 67 41.11 -25.67 9.51
N ALA A 68 40.07 -25.11 8.89
CA ALA A 68 39.83 -23.67 8.89
C ALA A 68 39.63 -23.11 10.31
N LEU A 69 38.93 -23.84 11.19
CA LEU A 69 38.80 -23.44 12.59
C LEU A 69 40.15 -23.41 13.31
N TYR A 70 41.01 -24.40 13.08
CA TYR A 70 42.38 -24.39 13.64
C TYR A 70 43.20 -23.21 13.12
N GLU A 71 43.06 -22.82 11.84
CA GLU A 71 43.71 -21.62 11.29
C GLU A 71 43.27 -20.35 12.03
N ILE A 72 41.99 -20.23 12.39
CA ILE A 72 41.44 -19.10 13.16
C ILE A 72 41.99 -19.10 14.59
N ILE A 73 41.98 -20.25 15.27
CA ILE A 73 42.47 -20.36 16.65
C ILE A 73 43.98 -20.09 16.73
N PHE A 74 44.76 -20.56 15.75
CA PHE A 74 46.21 -20.33 15.68
C PHE A 74 46.59 -18.85 15.51
N PHE A 75 45.67 -18.03 15.01
CA PHE A 75 45.88 -16.58 14.91
C PHE A 75 45.78 -15.86 16.27
N GLU A 76 45.36 -16.57 17.33
CA GLU A 76 45.27 -16.08 18.73
C GLU A 76 44.41 -14.80 18.92
N ASP A 77 43.47 -14.56 18.01
CA ASP A 77 42.55 -13.42 18.06
C ASP A 77 41.15 -13.86 18.50
N GLU A 78 40.83 -13.65 19.78
CA GLU A 78 39.53 -13.98 20.36
C GLU A 78 38.37 -13.28 19.63
N GLN A 79 38.57 -12.05 19.15
CA GLN A 79 37.52 -11.29 18.48
C GLN A 79 37.14 -11.92 17.14
N GLU A 80 38.13 -12.43 16.40
CA GLU A 80 37.89 -13.07 15.10
C GLU A 80 37.21 -14.43 15.25
N PHE A 81 37.57 -15.20 16.28
CA PHE A 81 36.82 -16.41 16.66
C PHE A 81 35.36 -16.08 17.00
N ARG A 82 35.13 -15.06 17.84
CA ARG A 82 33.77 -14.60 18.21
C ARG A 82 32.97 -14.13 17.00
N ASN A 83 33.57 -13.37 16.09
CA ASN A 83 32.91 -12.95 14.86
C ASN A 83 32.50 -14.16 14.01
N THR A 84 33.36 -15.19 13.95
CA THR A 84 33.11 -16.41 13.18
C THR A 84 31.92 -17.21 13.73
N ILE A 85 31.91 -17.47 15.03
CA ILE A 85 30.80 -18.22 15.67
C ILE A 85 29.51 -17.41 15.61
N LYS A 86 29.56 -16.10 15.86
CA LYS A 86 28.43 -15.17 15.76
C LYS A 86 27.81 -15.19 14.37
N ARG A 87 28.61 -14.99 13.31
CA ARG A 87 28.12 -14.97 11.93
C ARG A 87 27.54 -16.32 11.51
N THR A 88 28.17 -17.42 11.92
CA THR A 88 27.66 -18.77 11.65
C THR A 88 26.29 -19.00 12.29
N CYS A 89 26.08 -18.57 13.54
CA CYS A 89 24.77 -18.62 14.18
C CYS A 89 23.71 -17.87 13.36
N TYR A 90 24.01 -16.68 12.86
CA TYR A 90 23.05 -15.90 12.06
C TYR A 90 22.76 -16.49 10.67
N ILE A 91 23.73 -17.15 10.03
CA ILE A 91 23.49 -17.93 8.80
C ILE A 91 22.45 -19.02 9.07
N LEU A 92 22.63 -19.79 10.15
CA LEU A 92 21.70 -20.86 10.52
C LEU A 92 20.32 -20.29 10.90
N ILE A 93 20.28 -19.24 11.71
CA ILE A 93 19.03 -18.57 12.13
C ILE A 93 18.23 -18.09 10.92
N ASN A 94 18.84 -17.38 9.97
CA ASN A 94 18.15 -16.87 8.79
C ASN A 94 17.52 -18.00 7.94
N ASN A 95 18.27 -19.08 7.73
CA ASN A 95 17.81 -20.20 6.92
C ASN A 95 16.70 -21.00 7.62
N TRP A 96 16.87 -21.31 8.90
CA TRP A 96 15.85 -22.00 9.69
C TRP A 96 14.62 -21.15 9.93
N TRP A 97 14.77 -19.83 10.01
CA TRP A 97 13.65 -18.89 10.06
C TRP A 97 12.77 -19.00 8.81
N ALA A 98 13.37 -18.92 7.63
CA ALA A 98 12.66 -19.06 6.35
C ALA A 98 11.97 -20.43 6.24
N ALA A 99 12.59 -21.49 6.77
CA ALA A 99 12.03 -22.85 6.82
C ALA A 99 11.07 -23.11 8.00
N ARG A 100 10.73 -22.09 8.81
CA ARG A 100 9.84 -22.17 10.00
C ARG A 100 10.32 -23.16 11.09
N GLN A 101 11.62 -23.40 11.18
CA GLN A 101 12.26 -24.34 12.13
C GLN A 101 12.62 -23.64 13.47
N TYR A 102 11.64 -22.99 14.11
CA TYR A 102 11.88 -22.15 15.30
C TYR A 102 12.41 -22.93 16.52
N HIS A 103 11.98 -24.19 16.68
CA HIS A 103 12.46 -25.03 17.77
C HIS A 103 13.95 -25.36 17.64
N THR A 104 14.47 -25.48 16.42
CA THR A 104 15.91 -25.71 16.18
C THR A 104 16.74 -24.47 16.53
N ILE A 105 16.22 -23.27 16.25
CA ILE A 105 16.85 -22.00 16.66
C ILE A 105 16.98 -21.94 18.19
N GLN A 106 15.93 -22.31 18.93
CA GLN A 106 15.99 -22.40 20.39
C GLN A 106 17.06 -23.39 20.87
N LYS A 107 17.14 -24.56 20.25
CA LYS A 107 18.16 -25.57 20.58
C LYS A 107 19.58 -25.05 20.33
N LEU A 108 19.83 -24.40 19.19
CA LEU A 108 21.13 -23.79 18.87
C LEU A 108 21.61 -22.83 19.96
N ILE A 109 20.73 -21.95 20.43
CA ILE A 109 21.08 -20.98 21.46
C ILE A 109 21.31 -21.67 22.80
N ARG A 110 20.51 -22.69 23.15
CA ARG A 110 20.66 -23.45 24.40
C ARG A 110 21.92 -24.35 24.45
N LEU A 111 22.54 -24.68 23.32
CA LEU A 111 23.79 -25.46 23.29
C LEU A 111 24.90 -24.80 24.11
N PHE A 112 25.02 -23.48 24.07
CA PHE A 112 26.11 -22.75 24.71
C PHE A 112 26.17 -22.95 26.25
N PRO A 113 25.09 -22.69 27.02
CA PRO A 113 25.09 -22.89 28.48
C PRO A 113 25.05 -24.37 28.90
N GLU A 114 24.56 -25.27 28.03
CA GLU A 114 24.53 -26.72 28.30
C GLU A 114 25.90 -27.39 28.13
N THR A 115 26.89 -26.68 27.59
CA THR A 115 28.23 -27.21 27.39
C THR A 115 29.03 -27.13 28.70
N SER A 116 29.15 -28.25 29.41
CA SER A 116 30.10 -28.38 30.53
C SER A 116 31.53 -28.13 30.05
N PRO A 117 32.41 -27.51 30.86
CA PRO A 117 33.83 -27.47 30.55
C PRO A 117 34.32 -28.92 30.46
N THR A 118 34.65 -29.38 29.25
CA THR A 118 35.15 -30.72 29.03
C THR A 118 36.46 -30.86 29.82
N GLU A 119 36.43 -31.64 30.90
CA GLU A 119 37.65 -32.22 31.45
C GLU A 119 38.28 -33.06 30.34
N ILE A 120 39.58 -32.86 30.10
CA ILE A 120 40.42 -33.48 29.08
C ILE A 120 40.45 -32.73 27.73
N ILE A 121 41.26 -31.66 27.67
CA ILE A 121 41.90 -31.21 26.44
C ILE A 121 43.39 -30.92 26.75
N ALA A 122 44.25 -31.92 26.51
CA ALA A 122 45.70 -31.84 26.73
C ALA A 122 46.46 -31.65 25.41
N SER A 123 46.06 -30.68 24.58
CA SER A 123 46.87 -30.18 23.46
C SER A 123 46.89 -28.65 23.47
N LEU A 124 48.10 -28.08 23.42
CA LEU A 124 48.40 -26.67 23.73
C LEU A 124 47.69 -25.58 22.88
N PRO A 125 47.04 -25.81 21.71
CA PRO A 125 46.29 -24.74 21.01
C PRO A 125 44.84 -24.54 21.47
N LEU A 126 44.25 -25.49 22.23
CA LEU A 126 42.81 -25.51 22.56
C LEU A 126 42.50 -25.09 24.01
N SER A 127 43.51 -24.75 24.81
CA SER A 127 43.34 -24.29 26.19
C SER A 127 42.51 -22.99 26.27
N HIS A 128 42.65 -22.11 25.29
CA HIS A 128 41.93 -20.83 25.23
C HIS A 128 40.49 -20.96 24.75
N LEU A 129 40.14 -22.02 24.01
CA LEU A 129 38.82 -22.19 23.40
C LEU A 129 37.69 -22.17 24.44
N ASN A 130 37.86 -22.90 25.54
CA ASN A 130 36.89 -22.90 26.64
C ASN A 130 36.73 -21.50 27.24
N SER A 131 37.85 -20.77 27.44
CA SER A 131 37.80 -19.40 27.93
C SER A 131 37.08 -18.48 26.95
N TRP A 132 37.35 -18.59 25.65
CA TRP A 132 36.72 -17.76 24.62
C TRP A 132 35.22 -18.04 24.47
N ILE A 133 34.80 -19.31 24.57
CA ILE A 133 33.38 -19.68 24.60
C ILE A 133 32.69 -19.11 25.84
N GLN A 134 33.31 -19.22 27.02
CA GLN A 134 32.75 -18.61 28.25
C GLN A 134 32.68 -17.09 28.16
N ASN A 135 33.73 -16.45 27.62
CA ASN A 135 33.71 -15.02 27.40
C ASN A 135 32.66 -14.62 26.34
N PHE A 136 32.36 -15.48 25.35
CA PHE A 136 31.27 -15.30 24.38
C PHE A 136 29.90 -15.39 25.05
N ILE A 137 29.67 -16.41 25.89
CA ILE A 137 28.44 -16.59 26.67
C ILE A 137 28.17 -15.37 27.57
N ASN A 138 29.22 -14.79 28.16
CA ASN A 138 29.11 -13.61 29.02
C ASN A 138 29.10 -12.27 28.24
N SER A 139 29.05 -12.30 26.91
CA SER A 139 29.11 -11.09 26.07
C SER A 139 27.76 -10.64 25.56
N LYS A 140 27.72 -9.36 25.15
CA LYS A 140 26.56 -8.75 24.50
C LYS A 140 26.13 -9.52 23.23
N ASP A 141 27.06 -10.13 22.50
CA ASP A 141 26.74 -10.88 21.27
C ASP A 141 25.85 -12.10 21.56
N TYR A 142 26.08 -12.78 22.69
CA TYR A 142 25.24 -13.91 23.10
C TYR A 142 23.90 -13.44 23.70
N GLU A 143 23.89 -12.34 24.45
CA GLU A 143 22.65 -11.67 24.87
C GLU A 143 21.74 -11.33 23.67
N GLU A 144 22.33 -10.81 22.59
CA GLU A 144 21.64 -10.51 21.35
C GLU A 144 21.07 -11.76 20.65
N LEU A 145 21.79 -12.88 20.69
CA LEU A 145 21.30 -14.17 20.18
C LEU A 145 20.14 -14.72 21.01
N LYS A 146 20.16 -14.55 22.34
CA LYS A 146 19.07 -15.03 23.22
C LYS A 146 17.70 -14.45 22.87
N LEU A 147 17.65 -13.26 22.27
CA LEU A 147 16.40 -12.65 21.78
C LEU A 147 15.66 -13.55 20.75
N PHE A 148 16.40 -14.35 19.97
CA PHE A 148 15.82 -15.27 18.99
C PHE A 148 15.23 -16.54 19.62
N ALA A 149 15.68 -16.91 20.81
CA ALA A 149 15.08 -18.00 21.59
C ALA A 149 13.85 -17.51 22.37
N SER A 150 13.98 -16.36 23.05
CA SER A 150 12.94 -15.81 23.92
C SER A 150 11.68 -15.36 23.18
N ALA A 151 11.81 -15.01 21.89
CA ALA A 151 10.69 -14.68 21.00
C ALA A 151 9.59 -15.76 20.91
N PHE A 152 9.94 -17.01 21.24
CA PHE A 152 9.08 -18.18 21.12
C PHE A 152 8.77 -18.88 22.44
N GLU A 153 9.31 -18.39 23.55
CA GLU A 153 9.02 -18.93 24.88
C GLU A 153 7.70 -18.35 25.41
N ASN A 154 6.94 -19.14 26.18
CA ASN A 154 5.67 -18.71 26.74
C ASN A 154 5.85 -17.42 27.57
N ARG A 155 5.07 -16.37 27.25
CA ARG A 155 5.13 -15.01 27.82
C ARG A 155 4.96 -14.90 29.36
N GLN A 156 4.89 -16.02 30.08
CA GLN A 156 4.57 -16.10 31.51
C GLN A 156 5.77 -16.36 32.43
N LYS A 157 6.98 -16.65 31.92
CA LYS A 157 8.14 -17.06 32.75
C LYS A 157 9.47 -16.32 32.49
N GLY A 158 9.45 -15.09 31.97
CA GLY A 158 10.68 -14.33 31.67
C GLY A 158 10.65 -12.87 32.14
N TYR A 159 11.80 -12.19 32.07
CA TYR A 159 11.96 -10.75 32.30
C TYR A 159 10.96 -9.94 31.46
N TRP A 160 10.40 -8.87 32.04
CA TRP A 160 9.36 -8.05 31.39
C TRP A 160 9.79 -7.47 30.04
N SER A 161 11.09 -7.22 29.85
CA SER A 161 11.72 -6.69 28.63
C SER A 161 11.52 -7.60 27.41
N HIS A 162 11.47 -8.93 27.59
CA HIS A 162 11.29 -9.92 26.53
C HIS A 162 9.96 -9.76 25.79
N ARG A 163 8.96 -9.14 26.42
CA ARG A 163 7.68 -8.81 25.76
C ARG A 163 7.86 -7.81 24.62
N TYR A 164 8.93 -7.02 24.69
CA TYR A 164 9.27 -5.95 23.75
C TYR A 164 10.46 -6.32 22.87
N THR A 165 10.77 -7.61 22.71
CA THR A 165 11.85 -8.12 21.87
C THR A 165 11.85 -7.54 20.45
N ALA A 166 10.67 -7.26 19.89
CA ALA A 166 10.56 -6.62 18.58
C ALA A 166 11.29 -5.26 18.48
N TYR A 167 11.34 -4.48 19.57
CA TYR A 167 12.12 -3.24 19.64
C TYR A 167 13.59 -3.51 19.94
N LEU A 168 13.90 -4.45 20.85
CA LEU A 168 15.30 -4.80 21.17
C LEU A 168 16.08 -5.26 19.94
N LEU A 169 15.43 -5.98 19.02
CA LEU A 169 16.00 -6.37 17.73
C LEU A 169 16.29 -5.17 16.81
N ALA A 170 15.63 -4.03 17.01
CA ALA A 170 15.91 -2.82 16.23
C ALA A 170 17.31 -2.25 16.49
N ALA A 171 17.82 -2.36 17.72
CA ALA A 171 19.19 -2.00 18.01
C ALA A 171 20.19 -2.84 17.18
N GLN A 172 19.88 -4.12 16.92
CA GLN A 172 20.76 -5.00 16.16
C GLN A 172 20.79 -4.68 14.67
N TYR A 173 19.63 -4.45 14.03
CA TYR A 173 19.60 -4.25 12.58
C TYR A 173 19.98 -2.82 12.13
N VAL A 174 19.92 -1.85 13.05
CA VAL A 174 20.35 -0.45 12.82
C VAL A 174 21.86 -0.29 12.94
N ASP A 175 22.52 -1.07 13.79
CA ASP A 175 23.97 -0.98 13.95
C ASP A 175 24.68 -1.50 12.69
N LEU A 176 25.35 -0.59 11.98
CA LEU A 176 26.12 -0.92 10.77
C LEU A 176 27.38 -1.74 11.06
N LYS A 177 27.80 -1.84 12.34
CA LYS A 177 28.91 -2.71 12.75
C LYS A 177 28.52 -4.19 12.79
N ASN A 178 27.22 -4.49 12.87
CA ASN A 178 26.74 -5.86 12.86
C ASN A 178 26.80 -6.46 11.45
N PRO A 179 27.09 -7.77 11.32
CA PRO A 179 27.04 -8.48 10.04
C PRO A 179 25.67 -8.36 9.35
N ILE A 180 25.65 -8.40 8.02
CA ILE A 180 24.40 -8.29 7.24
C ILE A 180 23.42 -9.39 7.66
N GLU A 181 23.90 -10.61 7.87
CA GLU A 181 23.10 -11.75 8.30
C GLU A 181 22.41 -11.48 9.64
N GLN A 182 23.10 -10.86 10.60
CA GLN A 182 22.50 -10.47 11.88
C GLN A 182 21.41 -9.42 11.69
N ARG A 183 21.71 -8.39 10.87
CA ARG A 183 20.78 -7.29 10.64
C ARG A 183 19.52 -7.76 9.94
N GLU A 184 19.64 -8.66 8.97
CA GLU A 184 18.51 -9.28 8.28
C GLU A 184 17.68 -10.17 9.22
N ALA A 185 18.35 -11.04 9.99
CA ALA A 185 17.69 -11.90 10.98
C ALA A 185 16.85 -11.09 11.98
N ALA A 186 17.47 -10.05 12.54
CA ALA A 186 16.83 -9.21 13.54
C ALA A 186 15.68 -8.40 12.94
N LYS A 187 15.81 -7.89 11.71
CA LYS A 187 14.77 -7.15 11.02
C LYS A 187 13.55 -8.02 10.70
N GLU A 188 13.77 -9.23 10.17
CA GLU A 188 12.68 -10.15 9.82
C GLU A 188 11.95 -10.66 11.07
N LEU A 189 12.67 -11.05 12.12
CA LEU A 189 12.05 -11.44 13.40
C LEU A 189 11.29 -10.27 14.04
N SER A 190 11.86 -9.05 14.05
CA SER A 190 11.17 -7.85 14.57
C SER A 190 9.85 -7.59 13.83
N LYS A 191 9.87 -7.68 12.49
CA LYS A 191 8.69 -7.53 11.65
C LYS A 191 7.65 -8.61 11.97
N HIS A 192 8.04 -9.87 12.02
CA HIS A 192 7.14 -10.98 12.33
C HIS A 192 6.50 -10.86 13.72
N LEU A 193 7.26 -10.46 14.74
CA LEU A 193 6.72 -10.25 16.09
C LEU A 193 5.68 -9.13 16.13
N LYS A 194 5.89 -8.03 15.38
CA LYS A 194 4.92 -6.94 15.25
C LYS A 194 3.66 -7.38 14.50
N GLU A 195 3.80 -8.14 13.42
CA GLU A 195 2.66 -8.69 12.68
C GLU A 195 1.87 -9.71 13.51
N LYS A 196 2.57 -10.56 14.29
CA LYS A 196 1.92 -11.47 15.24
C LYS A 196 1.14 -10.69 16.30
N PHE A 197 1.74 -9.67 16.90
CA PHE A 197 1.04 -8.81 17.86
C PHE A 197 -0.18 -8.13 17.23
N LYS A 198 -0.06 -7.63 16.00
CA LYS A 198 -1.15 -7.04 15.23
C LYS A 198 -2.29 -8.05 15.00
N HIS A 199 -1.95 -9.28 14.60
CA HIS A 199 -2.91 -10.35 14.40
C HIS A 199 -3.61 -10.75 15.72
N ASP A 200 -2.86 -10.97 16.79
CA ASP A 200 -3.40 -11.29 18.11
C ASP A 200 -4.37 -10.19 18.60
N LEU A 201 -4.02 -8.92 18.40
CA LEU A 201 -4.84 -7.76 18.75
C LEU A 201 -6.12 -7.67 17.90
N ALA A 202 -6.00 -7.92 16.60
CA ALA A 202 -7.15 -7.96 15.69
C ALA A 202 -8.14 -9.07 16.09
N MET A 203 -7.64 -10.29 16.33
CA MET A 203 -8.44 -11.42 16.81
C MET A 203 -9.17 -11.08 18.11
N TYR A 204 -8.44 -10.57 19.10
CA TYR A 204 -9.02 -10.19 20.38
C TYR A 204 -10.08 -9.08 20.26
N THR A 205 -9.81 -8.05 19.45
CA THR A 205 -10.76 -6.93 19.27
C THR A 205 -12.01 -7.32 18.47
N ALA A 206 -11.90 -8.22 17.48
CA ALA A 206 -13.04 -8.75 16.75
C ALA A 206 -13.95 -9.61 17.64
N HIS A 207 -13.37 -10.49 18.45
CA HIS A 207 -14.12 -11.33 19.39
C HIS A 207 -14.80 -10.51 20.50
N SER A 208 -14.09 -9.56 21.12
CA SER A 208 -14.63 -8.73 22.21
C SER A 208 -15.75 -7.75 21.80
N GLN A 209 -16.00 -7.59 20.49
CA GLN A 209 -17.08 -6.77 19.93
C GLN A 209 -18.30 -7.60 19.48
N SER A 210 -18.18 -8.93 19.38
CA SER A 210 -19.28 -9.80 18.99
C SER A 210 -20.13 -10.18 20.21
N ALA A 211 -21.43 -9.86 20.17
CA ALA A 211 -22.36 -10.08 21.28
C ALA A 211 -22.67 -11.57 21.60
N THR A 212 -22.15 -12.51 20.81
CA THR A 212 -22.60 -13.91 20.78
C THR A 212 -21.75 -14.90 21.57
N VAL A 213 -20.60 -14.52 22.14
CA VAL A 213 -19.74 -15.46 22.89
C VAL A 213 -19.23 -14.76 24.16
N LYS A 214 -19.85 -15.09 25.31
CA LYS A 214 -19.41 -14.58 26.64
C LYS A 214 -18.28 -15.40 27.26
N ASP A 215 -17.98 -16.59 26.72
CA ASP A 215 -16.86 -17.42 27.15
C ASP A 215 -15.92 -17.63 25.97
N SER A 216 -14.79 -16.92 25.93
CA SER A 216 -13.72 -17.26 25.00
C SER A 216 -12.38 -17.21 25.72
N GLU A 217 -11.60 -18.28 25.57
CA GLU A 217 -10.24 -18.49 26.09
C GLU A 217 -9.20 -17.46 25.60
N LEU A 218 -9.58 -16.49 24.76
CA LEU A 218 -8.71 -15.47 24.18
C LEU A 218 -8.32 -14.42 25.23
N LYS A 219 -7.05 -14.44 25.62
CA LYS A 219 -6.46 -13.47 26.55
C LYS A 219 -6.13 -12.16 25.83
N ASN A 220 -6.44 -11.03 26.45
CA ASN A 220 -6.03 -9.71 25.98
C ASN A 220 -4.51 -9.71 25.74
N PRO A 221 -4.04 -9.42 24.49
CA PRO A 221 -2.62 -9.49 24.18
C PRO A 221 -1.82 -8.33 24.77
N THR A 222 -2.50 -7.29 25.29
CA THR A 222 -1.92 -6.11 25.98
C THR A 222 -1.88 -6.32 27.51
N ARG A 223 -1.02 -5.57 28.23
CA ARG A 223 -1.13 -5.44 29.71
C ARG A 223 -2.17 -4.38 30.11
N LEU A 224 -2.81 -3.73 29.13
CA LEU A 224 -3.85 -2.72 29.36
C LEU A 224 -5.19 -3.43 29.62
N GLY A 225 -5.99 -2.88 30.53
CA GLY A 225 -7.37 -3.34 30.70
C GLY A 225 -8.21 -3.09 29.45
N ASP A 226 -9.27 -3.89 29.27
CA ASP A 226 -10.12 -3.85 28.07
C ASP A 226 -10.76 -2.47 27.82
N GLU A 227 -11.07 -1.74 28.90
CA GLU A 227 -11.58 -0.37 28.83
C GLU A 227 -10.53 0.62 28.31
N ALA A 228 -9.29 0.52 28.79
CA ALA A 228 -8.17 1.35 28.34
C ALA A 228 -7.83 1.07 26.86
N LEU A 229 -7.83 -0.21 26.47
CA LEU A 229 -7.67 -0.63 25.07
C LEU A 229 -8.74 0.00 24.16
N ARG A 230 -10.02 -0.11 24.52
CA ARG A 230 -11.14 0.47 23.76
C ARG A 230 -11.04 1.99 23.66
N LEU A 231 -10.69 2.66 24.78
CA LEU A 231 -10.55 4.11 24.83
C LEU A 231 -9.41 4.60 23.96
N ILE A 232 -8.22 4.00 24.07
CA ILE A 232 -7.06 4.35 23.25
C ILE A 232 -7.36 4.10 21.76
N LYS A 233 -7.97 2.96 21.41
CA LYS A 233 -8.41 2.69 20.03
C LYS A 233 -9.35 3.78 19.53
N LYS A 234 -10.31 4.24 20.35
CA LYS A 234 -11.23 5.34 19.99
C LYS A 234 -10.52 6.69 19.83
N ILE A 235 -9.54 7.00 20.68
CA ILE A 235 -8.78 8.27 20.63
C ILE A 235 -7.81 8.30 19.44
N VAL A 236 -7.18 7.17 19.13
CA VAL A 236 -6.15 7.05 18.09
C VAL A 236 -6.78 6.89 16.70
N ALA A 237 -7.88 6.15 16.59
CA ALA A 237 -8.54 5.87 15.33
C ALA A 237 -9.28 7.09 14.72
N LYS A 238 -9.00 8.34 15.12
CA LYS A 238 -9.60 9.56 14.55
C LYS A 238 -9.69 9.42 13.01
N ARG A 239 -10.91 9.33 12.47
CA ARG A 239 -11.19 9.06 11.04
C ARG A 239 -11.58 10.35 10.30
N GLY A 240 -11.39 10.36 8.98
CA GLY A 240 -11.76 11.50 8.13
C GLY A 240 -10.77 12.68 8.22
N LEU A 241 -11.27 13.92 8.08
CA LEU A 241 -10.47 15.16 8.00
C LEU A 241 -9.48 15.37 9.17
N PHE A 242 -9.75 14.79 10.34
CA PHE A 242 -8.92 14.94 11.54
C PHE A 242 -8.01 13.74 11.84
N SER A 243 -7.83 12.81 10.89
CA SER A 243 -6.87 11.72 11.03
C SER A 243 -5.44 12.25 11.09
N TYR A 244 -4.56 11.58 11.82
CA TYR A 244 -3.16 12.02 11.93
C TYR A 244 -2.40 11.92 10.60
N SER A 245 -2.84 11.07 9.65
CA SER A 245 -2.31 10.92 8.29
C SER A 245 -2.66 12.12 7.46
N ASN A 246 -3.92 12.56 7.52
CA ASN A 246 -4.35 13.75 6.79
C ASN A 246 -3.66 14.98 7.33
N LEU A 247 -3.52 15.10 8.65
CA LEU A 247 -2.72 16.17 9.26
C LEU A 247 -1.24 16.11 8.84
N ALA A 248 -0.64 14.92 8.75
CA ALA A 248 0.72 14.74 8.26
C ALA A 248 0.89 15.15 6.79
N ASN A 249 -0.09 14.81 5.93
CA ASN A 249 -0.10 15.18 4.52
C ASN A 249 -0.26 16.70 4.34
N ILE A 250 -1.19 17.32 5.07
CA ILE A 250 -1.37 18.78 5.11
C ILE A 250 -0.06 19.44 5.57
N PHE A 251 0.55 18.93 6.64
CA PHE A 251 1.83 19.45 7.13
C PHE A 251 2.94 19.35 6.09
N ASN A 252 3.09 18.21 5.41
CA ASN A 252 4.08 18.04 4.36
C ASN A 252 3.87 19.01 3.19
N ASN A 253 2.63 19.20 2.76
CA ASN A 253 2.29 20.13 1.66
C ASN A 253 2.56 21.59 2.05
N GLN A 254 2.24 21.98 3.28
CA GLN A 254 2.46 23.35 3.78
C GLN A 254 3.94 23.69 4.01
N ASN A 255 4.81 22.68 4.11
CA ASN A 255 6.25 22.87 4.34
C ASN A 255 7.10 22.57 3.10
N GLN A 256 6.50 22.54 1.90
CA GLN A 256 7.26 22.54 0.65
C GLN A 256 7.86 23.93 0.42
N GLN A 257 9.17 23.98 0.17
CA GLN A 257 9.91 25.22 -0.18
C GLN A 257 9.93 26.32 0.89
N VAL A 258 9.62 26.01 2.16
CA VAL A 258 9.74 26.97 3.26
C VAL A 258 11.17 27.04 3.80
N SER A 259 11.52 28.14 4.47
CA SER A 259 12.78 28.25 5.20
C SER A 259 12.83 27.31 6.40
N TYR A 260 14.03 26.90 6.82
CA TYR A 260 14.20 26.02 7.97
C TYR A 260 13.66 26.61 9.27
N GLN A 261 13.82 27.93 9.46
CA GLN A 261 13.23 28.61 10.61
C GLN A 261 11.70 28.47 10.65
N MET A 262 11.03 28.67 9.52
CA MET A 262 9.57 28.53 9.43
C MET A 262 9.14 27.08 9.64
N PHE A 263 9.88 26.11 9.09
CA PHE A 263 9.65 24.69 9.33
C PHE A 263 9.74 24.33 10.81
N LYS A 264 10.74 24.81 11.55
CA LYS A 264 10.86 24.57 13.01
C LYS A 264 9.62 25.04 13.76
N GLN A 265 9.10 26.22 13.43
CA GLN A 265 7.87 26.76 14.03
C GLN A 265 6.63 25.96 13.66
N ASN A 266 6.50 25.56 12.39
CA ASN A 266 5.40 24.74 11.91
C ASN A 266 5.40 23.35 12.55
N LEU A 267 6.58 22.73 12.66
CA LEU A 267 6.77 21.42 13.28
C LEU A 267 6.27 21.43 14.73
N GLN A 268 6.63 22.47 15.49
CA GLN A 268 6.16 22.64 16.86
C GLN A 268 4.63 22.75 16.93
N LYS A 269 4.02 23.57 16.05
CA LYS A 269 2.56 23.73 15.98
C LYS A 269 1.86 22.40 15.64
N TYR A 270 2.39 21.66 14.67
CA TYR A 270 1.85 20.38 14.22
C TYR A 270 1.90 19.30 15.30
N ILE A 271 3.07 19.13 15.96
CA ILE A 271 3.25 18.16 17.02
C ILE A 271 2.25 18.41 18.15
N LEU A 272 2.08 19.67 18.55
CA LEU A 272 1.23 20.07 19.68
C LEU A 272 -0.27 20.21 19.32
N TYR A 273 -0.62 20.20 18.04
CA TYR A 273 -2.00 20.34 17.58
C TYR A 273 -2.92 19.26 18.18
N SER A 274 -4.10 19.64 18.64
CA SER A 274 -5.14 18.73 19.22
C SER A 274 -4.78 17.99 20.52
N LEU A 275 -3.68 18.32 21.20
CA LEU A 275 -3.32 17.75 22.52
C LEU A 275 -4.05 18.41 23.71
N TYR A 276 -5.12 19.17 23.47
CA TYR A 276 -5.64 20.19 24.40
C TYR A 276 -6.62 19.73 25.48
N ILE A 277 -6.82 18.43 25.69
CA ILE A 277 -8.04 17.99 26.39
C ILE A 277 -7.89 17.88 27.92
N ASN A 278 -6.70 17.60 28.48
CA ASN A 278 -6.62 17.26 29.93
C ASN A 278 -5.66 18.07 30.82
N ASN A 279 -4.54 18.61 30.33
CA ASN A 279 -3.55 19.28 31.20
C ASN A 279 -2.88 20.52 30.57
N LYS A 280 -3.56 21.68 30.63
CA LYS A 280 -3.10 22.94 30.02
C LYS A 280 -1.75 23.43 30.57
N GLY A 281 -1.46 23.19 31.85
CA GLY A 281 -0.21 23.59 32.50
C GLY A 281 0.98 22.79 31.97
N PHE A 282 0.82 21.47 31.86
CA PHE A 282 1.84 20.57 31.35
C PHE A 282 2.18 20.82 29.87
N ILE A 283 1.17 21.01 29.01
CA ILE A 283 1.40 21.29 27.57
C ILE A 283 2.16 22.60 27.38
N LYS A 284 2.00 23.58 28.28
CA LYS A 284 2.79 24.82 28.26
C LYS A 284 4.27 24.56 28.54
N THR A 285 4.58 23.71 29.53
CA THR A 285 5.97 23.29 29.83
C THR A 285 6.58 22.52 28.68
N LEU A 286 5.86 21.53 28.13
CA LEU A 286 6.31 20.76 26.97
C LEU A 286 6.57 21.66 25.75
N LYS A 287 5.69 22.64 25.51
CA LYS A 287 5.87 23.62 24.43
C LYS A 287 7.14 24.45 24.62
N ALA A 288 7.40 24.92 25.84
CA ALA A 288 8.57 25.75 26.15
C ALA A 288 9.88 24.98 25.98
N GLU A 289 9.96 23.75 26.51
CA GLU A 289 11.16 22.91 26.38
C GLU A 289 11.42 22.50 24.93
N LEU A 290 10.37 22.14 24.19
CA LEU A 290 10.51 21.79 22.77
C LEU A 290 10.92 23.01 21.93
N ALA A 291 10.40 24.20 22.23
CA ALA A 291 10.85 25.46 21.58
C ALA A 291 12.34 25.68 21.80
N LYS A 292 12.79 25.60 23.05
CA LYS A 292 14.19 25.82 23.42
C LYS A 292 15.12 24.87 22.69
N LYS A 293 14.75 23.59 22.60
CA LYS A 293 15.54 22.57 21.89
C LYS A 293 15.53 22.82 20.37
N LEU A 294 14.38 23.12 19.77
CA LEU A 294 14.29 23.39 18.33
C LEU A 294 15.04 24.67 17.92
N GLU A 295 14.99 25.73 18.74
CA GLU A 295 15.64 27.02 18.44
C GLU A 295 17.14 26.85 18.15
N HIS A 296 17.85 26.07 18.97
CA HIS A 296 19.29 25.85 18.82
C HIS A 296 19.68 24.84 17.73
N LEU A 297 18.75 24.05 17.20
CA LEU A 297 19.06 23.06 16.17
C LEU A 297 19.41 23.73 14.84
N TYR A 298 20.58 23.35 14.30
CA TYR A 298 21.13 23.77 13.02
C TYR A 298 20.96 25.27 12.75
N LYS A 299 21.31 26.11 13.73
CA LYS A 299 21.13 27.58 13.68
C LYS A 299 21.77 28.23 12.43
N GLU A 300 22.87 27.67 11.94
CA GLU A 300 23.57 28.15 10.74
C GLU A 300 22.80 27.90 9.44
N ARG A 301 21.70 27.14 9.47
CA ARG A 301 20.91 26.72 8.31
C ARG A 301 19.50 27.32 8.32
N GLU A 302 19.24 28.37 9.12
CA GLU A 302 17.88 28.91 9.32
C GLU A 302 17.22 29.50 8.07
N GLU A 303 18.04 30.12 7.21
CA GLU A 303 17.59 30.76 5.97
C GLU A 303 17.50 29.77 4.80
N ASP A 304 18.09 28.57 4.94
CA ASP A 304 18.04 27.54 3.90
C ASP A 304 16.61 27.05 3.66
N THR A 305 16.31 26.73 2.41
CA THR A 305 15.11 25.97 2.06
C THR A 305 15.19 24.56 2.65
N VAL A 306 14.10 24.12 3.29
CA VAL A 306 14.06 22.80 3.92
C VAL A 306 14.17 21.67 2.90
N THR A 307 15.11 20.76 3.17
CA THR A 307 15.33 19.54 2.41
C THR A 307 14.83 18.32 3.19
N THR A 308 14.55 17.21 2.50
CA THR A 308 14.14 15.95 3.12
C THR A 308 15.18 15.43 4.14
N GLU A 309 16.47 15.65 3.89
CA GLU A 309 17.54 15.30 4.81
C GLU A 309 17.49 16.13 6.09
N LEU A 310 17.28 17.45 5.97
CA LEU A 310 17.18 18.34 7.12
C LEU A 310 15.94 18.03 7.97
N ILE A 311 14.82 17.68 7.33
CA ILE A 311 13.62 17.17 8.00
C ILE A 311 13.96 15.91 8.80
N LEU A 312 14.56 14.90 8.16
CA LEU A 312 14.92 13.63 8.81
C LEU A 312 15.83 13.84 10.02
N ARG A 313 16.90 14.62 9.86
CA ARG A 313 17.83 14.96 10.96
C ARG A 313 17.13 15.67 12.10
N THR A 314 16.28 16.66 11.80
CA THR A 314 15.51 17.39 12.82
C THR A 314 14.55 16.46 13.56
N CYS A 315 13.83 15.59 12.84
CA CYS A 315 12.90 14.65 13.46
C CYS A 315 13.61 13.63 14.35
N ASN A 316 14.78 13.13 13.95
CA ASN A 316 15.60 12.25 14.78
C ASN A 316 16.03 12.93 16.08
N GLN A 317 16.43 14.20 16.03
CA GLN A 317 16.77 14.99 17.22
C GLN A 317 15.56 15.25 18.13
N VAL A 318 14.37 15.50 17.54
CA VAL A 318 13.14 15.63 18.32
C VAL A 318 12.77 14.31 19.00
N ILE A 319 12.92 13.18 18.32
CA ILE A 319 12.69 11.85 18.90
C ILE A 319 13.65 11.63 20.07
N GLU A 320 14.95 11.89 19.89
CA GLU A 320 15.94 11.82 20.99
C GLU A 320 15.49 12.68 22.18
N CYS A 321 15.11 13.94 21.94
CA CYS A 321 14.61 14.83 22.98
C CYS A 321 13.35 14.31 23.72
N LEU A 322 12.55 13.46 23.08
CA LEU A 322 11.33 12.88 23.65
C LEU A 322 11.55 11.47 24.23
N THR A 323 12.69 10.85 23.99
CA THR A 323 13.00 9.48 24.43
C THR A 323 14.30 9.45 25.23
N THR A 324 15.45 9.69 24.60
CA THR A 324 16.79 9.45 25.16
C THR A 324 17.72 10.64 24.99
N GLU A 325 18.48 10.97 26.03
CA GLU A 325 19.61 11.89 25.98
C GLU A 325 20.92 11.12 25.76
N ASN A 326 21.85 11.70 24.99
CA ASN A 326 23.15 11.09 24.64
C ASN A 326 23.05 9.66 24.09
N GLN A 327 21.91 9.34 23.47
CA GLN A 327 21.62 8.03 22.90
C GLN A 327 21.55 6.86 23.89
N GLN A 328 21.63 7.07 25.21
CA GLN A 328 21.71 5.97 26.19
C GLN A 328 20.78 6.16 27.39
N GLU A 329 20.66 7.38 27.92
CA GLU A 329 19.90 7.64 29.13
C GLU A 329 18.52 8.22 28.79
N PRO A 330 17.50 8.05 29.64
CA PRO A 330 16.21 8.70 29.43
C PRO A 330 16.35 10.23 29.44
N SER A 331 15.76 10.90 28.45
CA SER A 331 15.77 12.38 28.42
C SER A 331 14.94 12.97 29.55
N LEU A 332 15.26 14.19 29.99
CA LEU A 332 14.48 14.92 31.01
C LEU A 332 12.99 15.01 30.65
N LEU A 333 12.67 15.27 29.38
CA LEU A 333 11.28 15.34 28.91
C LEU A 333 10.58 13.99 28.96
N PHE A 334 11.28 12.90 28.62
CA PHE A 334 10.74 11.56 28.76
C PHE A 334 10.39 11.26 30.22
N VAL A 335 11.33 11.47 31.14
CA VAL A 335 11.10 11.25 32.59
C VAL A 335 9.92 12.11 33.10
N LEU A 336 9.84 13.37 32.65
CA LEU A 336 8.72 14.26 32.99
C LEU A 336 7.37 13.75 32.45
N LEU A 337 7.31 13.31 31.19
CA LEU A 337 6.10 12.75 30.58
C LEU A 337 5.63 11.47 31.28
N ILE A 338 6.55 10.58 31.61
CA ILE A 338 6.24 9.32 32.30
C ILE A 338 5.79 9.58 33.74
N SER A 339 6.46 10.48 34.47
CA SER A 339 6.09 10.81 35.86
C SER A 339 4.72 11.50 35.98
N GLN A 340 4.28 12.21 34.94
CA GLN A 340 2.94 12.82 34.88
C GLN A 340 1.87 11.87 34.28
N ASN A 341 2.23 10.61 33.99
CA ASN A 341 1.38 9.60 33.35
C ASN A 341 0.84 10.00 31.96
N GLU A 342 1.53 10.88 31.24
CA GLU A 342 1.16 11.41 29.91
C GLU A 342 1.66 10.51 28.77
N THR A 343 1.54 9.19 28.96
CA THR A 343 2.07 8.15 28.07
C THR A 343 1.41 8.13 26.68
N LEU A 344 0.09 8.32 26.62
CA LEU A 344 -0.66 8.41 25.37
C LEU A 344 -0.30 9.67 24.58
N THR A 345 -0.10 10.79 25.27
CA THR A 345 0.32 12.06 24.66
C THR A 345 1.67 11.88 23.97
N LEU A 346 2.65 11.28 24.66
CA LEU A 346 3.95 10.95 24.07
C LEU A 346 3.82 10.00 22.87
N ALA A 347 3.04 8.92 22.99
CA ALA A 347 2.85 7.96 21.90
C ALA A 347 2.22 8.62 20.64
N ILE A 348 1.25 9.52 20.82
CA ILE A 348 0.62 10.28 19.71
C ILE A 348 1.63 11.24 19.07
N ILE A 349 2.45 11.93 19.86
CA ILE A 349 3.50 12.80 19.34
C ILE A 349 4.49 12.00 18.46
N LEU A 350 4.96 10.85 18.96
CA LEU A 350 5.87 9.98 18.23
C LEU A 350 5.22 9.44 16.94
N LEU A 351 3.95 9.03 17.01
CA LEU A 351 3.18 8.62 15.84
C LEU A 351 3.11 9.72 14.78
N LYS A 352 2.74 10.95 15.18
CA LYS A 352 2.67 12.09 14.27
C LYS A 352 3.97 12.33 13.53
N ILE A 353 5.11 12.22 14.22
CA ILE A 353 6.45 12.39 13.63
C ILE A 353 6.71 11.31 12.57
N VAL A 354 6.40 10.05 12.89
CA VAL A 354 6.56 8.94 11.95
C VAL A 354 5.65 9.06 10.72
N LEU A 355 4.44 9.61 10.88
CA LEU A 355 3.49 9.73 9.77
C LEU A 355 3.92 10.72 8.69
N PHE A 356 4.50 11.86 9.05
CA PHE A 356 4.97 12.82 8.05
C PHE A 356 6.39 12.50 7.56
N CYS A 357 7.24 11.88 8.40
CA CYS A 357 8.60 11.48 8.06
C CYS A 357 8.83 9.97 8.29
N LYS A 358 8.35 9.12 7.39
CA LYS A 358 8.38 7.64 7.54
C LYS A 358 9.77 7.06 7.85
N ASN A 359 10.83 7.68 7.33
CA ASN A 359 12.21 7.23 7.49
C ASN A 359 12.72 7.30 8.94
N VAL A 360 12.07 8.05 9.84
CA VAL A 360 12.45 8.16 11.25
C VAL A 360 12.07 6.93 12.08
N ARG A 361 11.18 6.07 11.56
CA ARG A 361 10.64 4.93 12.31
C ARG A 361 11.74 4.01 12.81
N VAL A 362 12.75 3.75 11.98
CA VAL A 362 13.88 2.89 12.32
C VAL A 362 14.70 3.48 13.48
N ASN A 363 14.96 4.80 13.44
CA ASN A 363 15.65 5.47 14.53
C ASN A 363 14.81 5.48 15.82
N LEU A 364 13.49 5.73 15.72
CA LEU A 364 12.59 5.64 16.86
C LEU A 364 12.67 4.28 17.54
N GLU A 365 12.57 3.19 16.79
CA GLU A 365 12.64 1.84 17.34
C GLU A 365 13.98 1.57 18.05
N ALA A 366 15.10 2.07 17.50
CA ALA A 366 16.40 2.00 18.16
C ALA A 366 16.45 2.81 19.47
N ARG A 367 15.84 4.00 19.52
CA ARG A 367 15.76 4.78 20.76
C ARG A 367 14.90 4.10 21.82
N ILE A 368 13.81 3.45 21.42
CA ILE A 368 12.98 2.63 22.32
C ILE A 368 13.76 1.44 22.86
N ALA A 369 14.57 0.78 22.04
CA ALA A 369 15.45 -0.31 22.48
C ALA A 369 16.41 0.17 23.59
N ASN A 370 17.00 1.34 23.44
CA ASN A 370 17.93 1.90 24.43
C ASN A 370 17.22 2.23 25.75
N LEU A 371 15.98 2.73 25.70
CA LEU A 371 15.16 2.91 26.90
C LEU A 371 14.91 1.58 27.61
N ILE A 372 14.51 0.54 26.87
CA ILE A 372 14.27 -0.79 27.47
C ILE A 372 15.55 -1.30 28.14
N GLN A 373 16.69 -1.22 27.46
CA GLN A 373 17.99 -1.65 28.00
C GLN A 373 18.45 -0.85 29.22
N TYR A 374 18.09 0.43 29.33
CA TYR A 374 18.36 1.23 30.51
C TYR A 374 17.52 0.76 31.70
N TYR A 375 16.19 0.66 31.51
CA TYR A 375 15.26 0.31 32.58
C TYR A 375 15.30 -1.17 32.97
N GLU A 376 15.74 -2.07 32.09
CA GLU A 376 15.94 -3.50 32.40
C GLU A 376 16.93 -3.73 33.55
N LYS A 377 17.81 -2.77 33.82
CA LYS A 377 18.77 -2.82 34.95
C LYS A 377 18.12 -2.52 36.30
N LEU A 378 16.87 -2.03 36.32
CA LEU A 378 16.11 -1.66 37.51
C LEU A 378 15.06 -2.74 37.84
N PRO A 379 14.57 -2.82 39.10
CA PRO A 379 13.45 -3.69 39.46
C PRO A 379 12.20 -3.42 38.62
N GLU A 380 11.43 -4.47 38.27
CA GLU A 380 10.20 -4.32 37.46
C GLU A 380 9.18 -3.37 38.10
N GLU A 381 9.15 -3.33 39.43
CA GLU A 381 8.29 -2.48 40.26
C GLU A 381 8.47 -1.00 39.94
N ASP A 382 9.73 -0.58 39.72
CA ASP A 382 10.10 0.80 39.42
C ASP A 382 9.89 1.16 37.93
N CYS A 383 9.66 0.16 37.08
CA CYS A 383 9.56 0.31 35.64
C CYS A 383 8.11 0.50 35.13
N TRP A 384 7.12 0.55 36.04
CA TRP A 384 5.70 0.54 35.68
C TRP A 384 5.32 1.62 34.63
N GLY A 385 5.79 2.85 34.80
CA GLY A 385 5.47 3.96 33.88
C GLY A 385 6.00 3.73 32.47
N VAL A 386 7.18 3.13 32.35
CA VAL A 386 7.80 2.80 31.05
C VAL A 386 7.11 1.61 30.40
N ILE A 387 6.81 0.57 31.18
CA ILE A 387 6.03 -0.59 30.70
C ILE A 387 4.67 -0.11 30.17
N HIS A 388 3.97 0.75 30.91
CA HIS A 388 2.70 1.31 30.47
C HIS A 388 2.85 2.13 29.18
N PHE A 389 3.89 2.96 29.07
CA PHE A 389 4.20 3.66 27.83
C PHE A 389 4.43 2.73 26.64
N LEU A 390 5.19 1.64 26.80
CA LEU A 390 5.47 0.69 25.72
C LEU A 390 4.22 -0.05 25.24
N GLU A 391 3.29 -0.40 26.15
CA GLU A 391 1.98 -0.95 25.77
C GLU A 391 1.16 0.04 24.95
N VAL A 392 1.07 1.28 25.41
CA VAL A 392 0.34 2.35 24.71
C VAL A 392 0.98 2.63 23.35
N LEU A 393 2.30 2.69 23.28
CA LEU A 393 3.05 2.88 22.03
C LEU A 393 2.75 1.75 21.03
N ASN A 394 2.85 0.49 21.47
CA ASN A 394 2.51 -0.68 20.65
C ASN A 394 1.08 -0.60 20.12
N LEU A 395 0.13 -0.29 20.99
CA LEU A 395 -1.27 -0.18 20.62
C LEU A 395 -1.50 0.96 19.62
N VAL A 396 -0.96 2.15 19.88
CA VAL A 396 -1.10 3.33 19.00
C VAL A 396 -0.55 3.04 17.61
N PHE A 397 0.67 2.51 17.51
CA PHE A 397 1.29 2.18 16.23
C PHE A 397 0.58 1.03 15.51
N THR A 398 0.08 0.04 16.25
CA THR A 398 -0.68 -1.07 15.67
C THR A 398 -2.02 -0.60 15.12
N VAL A 399 -2.80 0.16 15.90
CA VAL A 399 -4.09 0.75 15.49
C VAL A 399 -3.92 1.64 14.27
N TYR A 400 -2.82 2.38 14.18
CA TYR A 400 -2.56 3.22 13.02
C TYR A 400 -2.10 2.44 11.77
N THR A 401 -1.62 1.21 11.94
CA THR A 401 -1.39 0.27 10.83
C THR A 401 -2.64 -0.56 10.48
N GLU A 402 -3.81 -0.30 11.10
CA GLU A 402 -5.10 -0.95 10.83
C GLU A 402 -5.86 -0.24 9.66
N ASP A 403 -5.33 -0.29 8.44
CA ASP A 403 -6.14 -0.01 7.22
C ASP A 403 -6.98 -1.25 6.80
N VAL A 404 -7.18 -2.22 7.71
CA VAL A 404 -7.79 -3.52 7.43
C VAL A 404 -8.82 -3.85 8.52
N GLU A 405 -10.07 -4.05 8.10
CA GLU A 405 -11.08 -4.74 8.93
C GLU A 405 -10.96 -6.24 8.73
N TYR A 406 -10.98 -6.99 9.83
CA TYR A 406 -10.91 -8.44 9.84
C TYR A 406 -12.31 -9.01 10.10
N ASN A 407 -12.93 -9.54 9.05
CA ASN A 407 -14.20 -10.23 9.17
C ASN A 407 -13.95 -11.71 9.46
N LEU A 408 -14.58 -12.22 10.52
CA LEU A 408 -14.61 -13.64 10.84
C LEU A 408 -15.73 -14.30 10.02
N VAL A 409 -15.38 -15.19 9.10
CA VAL A 409 -16.34 -16.01 8.37
C VAL A 409 -16.21 -17.45 8.84
N ASN A 410 -17.30 -18.00 9.39
CA ASN A 410 -17.40 -19.41 9.73
C ASN A 410 -17.77 -20.21 8.47
N ILE A 411 -16.84 -21.03 7.97
CA ILE A 411 -17.00 -21.78 6.72
C ILE A 411 -17.75 -23.11 6.93
N LYS A 412 -17.89 -23.60 8.17
CA LYS A 412 -18.46 -24.92 8.48
C LYS A 412 -19.98 -24.93 8.69
N LYS A 413 -20.70 -23.83 8.49
CA LYS A 413 -22.17 -23.76 8.73
C LYS A 413 -23.06 -24.44 7.66
N ASN A 414 -22.49 -25.13 6.67
CA ASN A 414 -23.26 -25.75 5.57
C ASN A 414 -23.25 -27.29 5.54
N SER A 415 -22.83 -27.98 6.62
CA SER A 415 -23.03 -29.42 6.73
C SER A 415 -23.81 -29.77 7.99
N ASN A 416 -25.03 -30.28 7.80
CA ASN A 416 -25.81 -30.93 8.85
C ASN A 416 -25.02 -32.12 9.41
N SER A 417 -24.38 -31.94 10.57
CA SER A 417 -24.00 -33.04 11.45
C SER A 417 -23.88 -32.51 12.88
N GLU A 418 -24.80 -32.96 13.74
CA GLU A 418 -24.76 -32.75 15.18
C GLU A 418 -23.63 -33.58 15.79
N SER A 419 -22.48 -32.96 15.96
CA SER A 419 -21.51 -33.30 17.01
C SER A 419 -20.57 -32.11 17.21
N ALA A 420 -20.83 -31.34 18.27
CA ALA A 420 -20.05 -30.17 18.64
C ALA A 420 -18.67 -30.61 19.19
N SER A 421 -17.68 -30.67 18.31
CA SER A 421 -16.28 -30.44 18.68
C SER A 421 -15.89 -29.08 18.09
N ASP A 422 -15.64 -28.11 18.97
CA ASP A 422 -15.19 -26.76 18.65
C ASP A 422 -13.80 -26.78 17.99
N ASP A 423 -13.80 -27.00 16.68
CA ASP A 423 -12.59 -26.96 15.86
C ASP A 423 -12.42 -25.55 15.26
N LEU A 424 -11.49 -24.80 15.85
CA LEU A 424 -11.10 -23.42 15.48
C LEU A 424 -10.63 -23.28 14.02
N ASP A 425 -10.33 -24.39 13.32
CA ASP A 425 -9.96 -24.41 11.90
C ASP A 425 -11.10 -24.05 10.93
N GLY A 426 -12.34 -23.90 11.43
CA GLY A 426 -13.52 -23.53 10.63
C GLY A 426 -13.67 -22.03 10.32
N TYR A 427 -12.91 -21.15 10.99
CA TYR A 427 -13.00 -19.70 10.79
C TYR A 427 -11.86 -19.20 9.90
N ARG A 428 -12.20 -18.55 8.78
CA ARG A 428 -11.20 -17.80 8.00
C ARG A 428 -11.35 -16.31 8.29
N VAL A 429 -10.21 -15.70 8.60
CA VAL A 429 -10.06 -14.27 8.75
C VAL A 429 -9.87 -13.67 7.36
N PHE A 430 -10.83 -12.89 6.90
CA PHE A 430 -10.72 -12.14 5.66
C PHE A 430 -10.22 -10.73 5.99
N SER A 431 -9.03 -10.39 5.46
CA SER A 431 -8.50 -9.03 5.48
C SER A 431 -9.12 -8.25 4.33
N GLN A 432 -10.04 -7.34 4.63
CA GLN A 432 -10.53 -6.40 3.64
C GLN A 432 -9.83 -5.06 3.86
N LEU A 433 -9.17 -4.52 2.81
CA LEU A 433 -8.70 -3.14 2.79
C LEU A 433 -9.91 -2.24 3.06
N LYS A 434 -9.85 -1.47 4.13
CA LYS A 434 -10.99 -0.69 4.62
C LYS A 434 -11.09 0.63 3.87
N CYS A 435 -11.74 0.63 2.72
CA CYS A 435 -12.29 1.86 2.11
C CYS A 435 -13.75 2.07 2.53
N ASP A 436 -14.04 2.03 3.82
CA ASP A 436 -15.37 2.40 4.35
C ASP A 436 -15.35 3.78 4.98
N LEU A 437 -14.98 4.79 4.18
CA LEU A 437 -15.49 6.13 4.42
C LEU A 437 -16.96 6.11 3.98
N ASN A 438 -17.87 5.91 4.93
CA ASN A 438 -19.31 5.96 4.67
C ASN A 438 -19.79 7.41 4.81
N LEU A 439 -19.96 8.07 3.67
CA LEU A 439 -20.50 9.41 3.50
C LEU A 439 -21.91 9.37 2.90
N LYS A 440 -22.64 8.27 3.10
CA LYS A 440 -24.03 8.13 2.65
C LYS A 440 -24.87 9.31 3.18
N GLY A 441 -25.51 10.04 2.28
CA GLY A 441 -26.34 11.20 2.63
C GLY A 441 -25.56 12.43 3.13
N ALA A 442 -24.23 12.43 3.07
CA ALA A 442 -23.43 13.57 3.53
C ALA A 442 -23.67 14.81 2.66
N ASN A 443 -23.61 16.00 3.26
CA ASN A 443 -23.59 17.26 2.52
C ASN A 443 -22.13 17.70 2.30
N LEU A 444 -21.73 17.68 1.03
CA LEU A 444 -20.44 18.04 0.47
C LEU A 444 -20.61 19.05 -0.68
N SER A 445 -21.72 19.79 -0.69
CA SER A 445 -21.97 20.79 -1.73
C SER A 445 -20.88 21.87 -1.73
N GLY A 446 -20.40 22.21 -2.94
CA GLY A 446 -19.38 23.24 -3.16
C GLY A 446 -18.00 22.95 -2.56
N THR A 447 -17.74 21.74 -2.05
CA THR A 447 -16.45 21.42 -1.43
C THR A 447 -15.35 21.26 -2.47
N ASP A 448 -14.12 21.56 -2.08
CA ASP A 448 -12.93 21.26 -2.89
C ASP A 448 -12.37 19.88 -2.51
N LEU A 449 -12.51 18.93 -3.44
CA LEU A 449 -12.08 17.54 -3.38
C LEU A 449 -11.11 17.24 -4.54
N HIS A 450 -10.41 18.25 -5.04
CA HIS A 450 -9.42 18.10 -6.11
C HIS A 450 -8.38 17.03 -5.77
N GLY A 451 -8.23 16.03 -6.65
CA GLY A 451 -7.26 14.95 -6.48
C GLY A 451 -7.52 14.03 -5.29
N ALA A 452 -8.71 14.09 -4.69
CA ALA A 452 -9.05 13.24 -3.55
C ALA A 452 -9.14 11.77 -3.95
N ASP A 453 -8.63 10.88 -3.09
CA ASP A 453 -8.90 9.45 -3.18
C ASP A 453 -10.20 9.15 -2.43
N LEU A 454 -11.23 8.85 -3.21
CA LEU A 454 -12.58 8.46 -2.82
C LEU A 454 -12.91 7.07 -3.40
N SER A 455 -11.89 6.28 -3.74
CA SER A 455 -12.07 4.94 -4.28
C SER A 455 -12.82 4.04 -3.28
N GLY A 456 -13.83 3.31 -3.77
CA GLY A 456 -14.67 2.42 -2.94
C GLY A 456 -15.58 3.10 -1.91
N VAL A 457 -15.50 4.43 -1.75
CA VAL A 457 -16.26 5.18 -0.73
C VAL A 457 -17.77 5.07 -0.98
N ASN A 458 -18.55 4.97 0.10
CA ASN A 458 -20.00 5.02 0.02
C ASN A 458 -20.52 6.45 0.16
N LEU A 459 -20.89 7.06 -0.97
CA LEU A 459 -21.48 8.38 -1.14
C LEU A 459 -22.96 8.31 -1.57
N SER A 460 -23.63 7.16 -1.39
CA SER A 460 -25.02 7.01 -1.83
C SER A 460 -25.91 8.10 -1.21
N GLY A 461 -26.69 8.79 -2.04
CA GLY A 461 -27.56 9.90 -1.60
C GLY A 461 -26.83 11.14 -1.08
N ALA A 462 -25.50 11.23 -1.17
CA ALA A 462 -24.75 12.41 -0.75
C ALA A 462 -25.05 13.61 -1.65
N ASN A 463 -25.02 14.82 -1.09
CA ASN A 463 -25.07 16.07 -1.85
C ASN A 463 -23.65 16.55 -2.14
N LEU A 464 -23.20 16.41 -3.38
CA LEU A 464 -21.94 16.88 -3.96
C LEU A 464 -22.18 18.03 -4.97
N SER A 465 -23.34 18.69 -4.92
CA SER A 465 -23.69 19.72 -5.90
C SER A 465 -22.66 20.85 -5.90
N GLY A 466 -22.16 21.21 -7.08
CA GLY A 466 -21.14 22.24 -7.26
C GLY A 466 -19.74 21.90 -6.69
N ALA A 467 -19.49 20.68 -6.20
CA ALA A 467 -18.18 20.29 -5.67
C ALA A 467 -17.11 20.25 -6.77
N ASN A 468 -15.85 20.51 -6.40
CA ASN A 468 -14.69 20.33 -7.28
C ASN A 468 -14.06 18.95 -7.03
N LEU A 469 -14.27 18.01 -7.95
CA LEU A 469 -13.73 16.65 -7.97
C LEU A 469 -12.71 16.46 -9.12
N THR A 470 -12.12 17.55 -9.60
CA THR A 470 -11.13 17.49 -10.68
C THR A 470 -9.97 16.58 -10.27
N HIS A 471 -9.58 15.63 -11.13
CA HIS A 471 -8.54 14.62 -10.86
C HIS A 471 -8.80 13.68 -9.67
N ALA A 472 -10.00 13.65 -9.08
CA ALA A 472 -10.30 12.73 -7.99
C ALA A 472 -10.42 11.27 -8.48
N ASP A 473 -10.06 10.31 -7.62
CA ASP A 473 -10.31 8.89 -7.83
C ASP A 473 -11.58 8.48 -7.08
N LEU A 474 -12.62 8.09 -7.83
CA LEU A 474 -13.91 7.58 -7.38
C LEU A 474 -14.12 6.14 -7.89
N SER A 475 -13.05 5.44 -8.26
CA SER A 475 -13.13 4.08 -8.77
C SER A 475 -13.83 3.15 -7.76
N ASN A 476 -14.81 2.38 -8.22
CA ASN A 476 -15.65 1.51 -7.39
C ASN A 476 -16.48 2.22 -6.29
N ALA A 477 -16.56 3.56 -6.29
CA ALA A 477 -17.37 4.29 -5.32
C ALA A 477 -18.87 4.00 -5.49
N LYS A 478 -19.63 4.04 -4.37
CA LYS A 478 -21.09 3.94 -4.39
C LYS A 478 -21.68 5.34 -4.35
N LEU A 479 -22.22 5.81 -5.45
CA LEU A 479 -22.80 7.16 -5.66
C LEU A 479 -24.28 7.08 -6.02
N SER A 480 -24.95 5.95 -5.76
CA SER A 480 -26.34 5.77 -6.10
C SER A 480 -27.22 6.85 -5.45
N SER A 481 -28.04 7.49 -6.27
CA SER A 481 -28.90 8.63 -5.89
C SER A 481 -28.15 9.87 -5.35
N ALA A 482 -26.83 9.98 -5.51
CA ALA A 482 -26.09 11.18 -5.11
C ALA A 482 -26.42 12.38 -6.01
N ASP A 483 -26.37 13.59 -5.45
CA ASP A 483 -26.52 14.85 -6.19
C ASP A 483 -25.16 15.44 -6.52
N LEU A 484 -24.72 15.27 -7.77
CA LEU A 484 -23.51 15.82 -8.37
C LEU A 484 -23.83 17.00 -9.31
N SER A 485 -25.03 17.60 -9.21
CA SER A 485 -25.44 18.66 -10.13
C SER A 485 -24.45 19.83 -10.10
N LYS A 486 -24.08 20.32 -11.28
CA LYS A 486 -23.09 21.41 -11.47
C LYS A 486 -21.69 21.14 -10.87
N ALA A 487 -21.37 19.92 -10.46
CA ALA A 487 -20.04 19.56 -9.97
C ALA A 487 -18.99 19.57 -11.12
N THR A 488 -17.72 19.73 -10.77
CA THR A 488 -16.60 19.66 -11.72
C THR A 488 -15.81 18.38 -11.49
N LEU A 489 -15.95 17.37 -12.37
CA LEU A 489 -15.27 16.08 -12.35
C LEU A 489 -14.30 15.93 -13.54
N ASN A 490 -13.70 17.03 -13.99
CA ASN A 490 -12.80 16.99 -15.14
C ASN A 490 -11.62 16.06 -14.86
N SER A 491 -11.33 15.14 -15.78
CA SER A 491 -10.25 14.15 -15.66
C SER A 491 -10.31 13.29 -14.38
N ALA A 492 -11.49 13.11 -13.77
CA ALA A 492 -11.68 12.20 -12.63
C ALA A 492 -11.76 10.74 -13.08
N GLU A 493 -11.42 9.81 -12.19
CA GLU A 493 -11.53 8.36 -12.43
C GLU A 493 -12.78 7.82 -11.72
N LEU A 494 -13.75 7.27 -12.44
CA LEU A 494 -14.99 6.69 -11.90
C LEU A 494 -15.19 5.24 -12.39
N ILE A 495 -14.08 4.54 -12.62
CA ILE A 495 -14.08 3.20 -13.21
C ILE A 495 -14.89 2.26 -12.30
N ALA A 496 -15.89 1.59 -12.89
CA ALA A 496 -16.78 0.67 -12.18
C ALA A 496 -17.52 1.27 -10.96
N ALA A 497 -17.69 2.59 -10.90
CA ALA A 497 -18.50 3.24 -9.87
C ALA A 497 -20.01 2.97 -10.09
N ASP A 498 -20.79 3.04 -9.00
CA ASP A 498 -22.25 2.91 -9.03
C ASP A 498 -22.93 4.29 -8.92
N LEU A 499 -23.35 4.87 -10.04
CA LEU A 499 -24.05 6.15 -10.17
C LEU A 499 -25.53 5.97 -10.53
N ASN A 500 -26.13 4.81 -10.22
CA ASN A 500 -27.54 4.55 -10.49
C ASN A 500 -28.43 5.63 -9.86
N HIS A 501 -29.36 6.20 -10.62
CA HIS A 501 -30.23 7.31 -10.21
C HIS A 501 -29.52 8.61 -9.75
N ALA A 502 -28.21 8.76 -9.99
CA ALA A 502 -27.49 9.97 -9.58
C ALA A 502 -27.90 11.19 -10.43
N ASN A 503 -27.86 12.38 -9.82
CA ASN A 503 -28.12 13.63 -10.52
C ASN A 503 -26.79 14.30 -10.89
N LEU A 504 -26.40 14.26 -12.17
CA LEU A 504 -25.23 14.95 -12.71
C LEU A 504 -25.61 16.18 -13.55
N SER A 505 -26.86 16.66 -13.49
CA SER A 505 -27.31 17.73 -14.39
C SER A 505 -26.41 18.97 -14.35
N GLY A 506 -26.00 19.44 -15.53
CA GLY A 506 -25.08 20.58 -15.69
C GLY A 506 -23.65 20.38 -15.17
N ALA A 507 -23.25 19.17 -14.76
CA ALA A 507 -21.88 18.88 -14.33
C ALA A 507 -20.89 18.87 -15.50
N SER A 508 -19.61 19.08 -15.21
CA SER A 508 -18.51 18.97 -16.17
C SER A 508 -17.68 17.72 -15.89
N LEU A 509 -17.65 16.78 -16.84
CA LEU A 509 -16.92 15.51 -16.80
C LEU A 509 -15.93 15.39 -17.98
N ARG A 510 -15.39 16.52 -18.44
CA ARG A 510 -14.50 16.54 -19.61
C ARG A 510 -13.29 15.65 -19.38
N GLY A 511 -13.08 14.67 -20.26
CA GLY A 511 -11.97 13.72 -20.18
C GLY A 511 -12.01 12.72 -19.01
N ALA A 512 -13.11 12.63 -18.26
CA ALA A 512 -13.24 11.69 -17.16
C ALA A 512 -13.29 10.22 -17.65
N ASP A 513 -12.89 9.29 -16.78
CA ASP A 513 -12.91 7.85 -17.07
C ASP A 513 -14.07 7.16 -16.36
N LEU A 514 -15.13 6.85 -17.09
CA LEU A 514 -16.35 6.17 -16.65
C LEU A 514 -16.50 4.77 -17.30
N ARG A 515 -15.39 4.09 -17.55
CA ARG A 515 -15.44 2.71 -18.08
C ARG A 515 -16.16 1.79 -17.09
N ARG A 516 -17.10 0.99 -17.61
CA ARG A 516 -17.88 0.00 -16.84
C ARG A 516 -18.71 0.58 -15.68
N THR A 517 -18.95 1.87 -15.68
CA THR A 517 -19.74 2.56 -14.66
C THR A 517 -21.24 2.26 -14.82
N ASN A 518 -21.97 2.16 -13.71
CA ASN A 518 -23.42 2.04 -13.73
C ASN A 518 -24.08 3.43 -13.63
N LEU A 519 -24.71 3.89 -14.69
CA LEU A 519 -25.44 5.16 -14.85
C LEU A 519 -26.92 4.94 -15.22
N ASN A 520 -27.46 3.75 -14.95
CA ASN A 520 -28.88 3.45 -15.17
C ASN A 520 -29.74 4.51 -14.46
N ASP A 521 -30.78 5.00 -15.15
CA ASP A 521 -31.69 6.05 -14.68
C ASP A 521 -31.00 7.36 -14.19
N ALA A 522 -29.71 7.60 -14.49
CA ALA A 522 -29.01 8.81 -14.06
C ALA A 522 -29.45 10.05 -14.87
N ASN A 523 -29.45 11.22 -14.23
CA ASN A 523 -29.72 12.49 -14.90
C ASN A 523 -28.42 13.19 -15.30
N LEU A 524 -28.07 13.11 -16.58
CA LEU A 524 -26.91 13.74 -17.23
C LEU A 524 -27.31 14.92 -18.13
N SER A 525 -28.50 15.50 -17.96
CA SER A 525 -28.97 16.58 -18.83
C SER A 525 -28.05 17.81 -18.78
N ASN A 526 -27.79 18.38 -19.95
CA ASN A 526 -26.89 19.53 -20.15
C ASN A 526 -25.47 19.35 -19.56
N THR A 527 -24.98 18.11 -19.45
CA THR A 527 -23.61 17.84 -18.98
C THR A 527 -22.55 18.08 -20.06
N ASN A 528 -21.34 18.44 -19.64
CA ASN A 528 -20.18 18.48 -20.52
C ASN A 528 -19.38 17.18 -20.40
N LEU A 529 -19.48 16.33 -21.40
CA LEU A 529 -18.89 14.99 -21.51
C LEU A 529 -17.88 14.90 -22.69
N ILE A 530 -17.30 16.03 -23.10
CA ILE A 530 -16.33 16.07 -24.20
C ILE A 530 -15.12 15.15 -23.89
N VAL A 531 -14.79 14.26 -24.83
CA VAL A 531 -13.72 13.23 -24.71
C VAL A 531 -13.84 12.31 -23.50
N VAL A 532 -15.05 12.11 -22.96
CA VAL A 532 -15.27 11.18 -21.85
C VAL A 532 -15.07 9.72 -22.30
N LYS A 533 -14.59 8.86 -21.40
CA LYS A 533 -14.47 7.41 -21.65
C LYS A 533 -15.62 6.66 -20.98
N LEU A 534 -16.56 6.14 -21.76
CA LEU A 534 -17.76 5.41 -21.33
C LEU A 534 -17.83 3.98 -21.89
N ARG A 535 -16.71 3.42 -22.33
CA ARG A 535 -16.66 2.06 -22.89
C ARG A 535 -17.30 1.04 -21.93
N MET A 536 -18.25 0.26 -22.43
CA MET A 536 -19.01 -0.74 -21.67
C MET A 536 -19.76 -0.19 -20.43
N ALA A 537 -20.09 1.10 -20.38
CA ALA A 537 -20.92 1.68 -19.33
C ALA A 537 -22.40 1.32 -19.51
N ASP A 538 -23.15 1.25 -18.41
CA ASP A 538 -24.60 1.03 -18.40
C ASP A 538 -25.32 2.37 -18.21
N LEU A 539 -25.91 2.90 -19.27
CA LEU A 539 -26.65 4.17 -19.36
C LEU A 539 -28.14 3.93 -19.68
N ARG A 540 -28.68 2.75 -19.40
CA ARG A 540 -30.09 2.43 -19.65
C ARG A 540 -31.01 3.47 -19.02
N ARG A 541 -31.99 3.95 -19.79
CA ARG A 541 -32.97 4.95 -19.35
C ARG A 541 -32.38 6.27 -18.79
N ALA A 542 -31.07 6.51 -19.00
CA ALA A 542 -30.44 7.75 -18.54
C ALA A 542 -30.96 8.97 -19.30
N ASN A 543 -31.05 10.11 -18.62
CA ASN A 543 -31.43 11.38 -19.25
C ASN A 543 -30.18 12.18 -19.65
N LEU A 544 -29.85 12.18 -20.93
CA LEU A 544 -28.72 12.91 -21.53
C LEU A 544 -29.18 14.13 -22.33
N LYS A 545 -30.43 14.58 -22.23
CA LYS A 545 -30.97 15.69 -23.03
C LYS A 545 -30.04 16.92 -23.02
N GLY A 546 -29.64 17.38 -24.21
CA GLY A 546 -28.77 18.55 -24.37
C GLY A 546 -27.32 18.38 -23.90
N ALA A 547 -26.88 17.16 -23.52
CA ALA A 547 -25.50 16.90 -23.13
C ALA A 547 -24.53 17.00 -24.32
N ASN A 548 -23.29 17.38 -24.04
CA ASN A 548 -22.22 17.47 -25.03
C ASN A 548 -21.24 16.31 -24.87
N LEU A 549 -21.36 15.30 -25.73
CA LEU A 549 -20.54 14.09 -25.82
C LEU A 549 -19.58 14.13 -27.03
N GLY A 550 -19.14 15.33 -27.45
CA GLY A 550 -18.21 15.46 -28.57
C GLY A 550 -16.94 14.65 -28.37
N ALA A 551 -16.60 13.79 -29.34
CA ALA A 551 -15.47 12.86 -29.30
C ALA A 551 -15.44 11.90 -28.08
N ALA A 552 -16.59 11.61 -27.48
CA ALA A 552 -16.71 10.62 -26.41
C ALA A 552 -16.49 9.18 -26.93
N ASN A 553 -15.95 8.31 -26.08
CA ASN A 553 -15.85 6.87 -26.36
C ASN A 553 -16.96 6.11 -25.62
N LEU A 554 -17.99 5.67 -26.34
CA LEU A 554 -19.15 4.91 -25.88
C LEU A 554 -19.18 3.49 -26.48
N ASN A 555 -18.04 2.98 -26.95
CA ASN A 555 -17.96 1.65 -27.56
C ASN A 555 -18.55 0.57 -26.63
N GLY A 556 -19.51 -0.20 -27.15
CA GLY A 556 -20.21 -1.25 -26.39
C GLY A 556 -21.02 -0.78 -25.18
N ALA A 557 -21.28 0.53 -25.03
CA ALA A 557 -22.12 1.03 -23.94
C ALA A 557 -23.60 0.63 -24.15
N ASN A 558 -24.32 0.44 -23.05
CA ASN A 558 -25.77 0.21 -23.10
C ASN A 558 -26.53 1.51 -22.84
N LEU A 559 -27.15 2.07 -23.86
CA LEU A 559 -27.97 3.28 -23.85
C LEU A 559 -29.44 2.99 -24.17
N SER A 560 -29.91 1.75 -23.95
CA SER A 560 -31.29 1.39 -24.29
C SER A 560 -32.29 2.26 -23.53
N GLU A 561 -33.32 2.73 -24.23
CA GLU A 561 -34.37 3.63 -23.72
C GLU A 561 -33.85 4.98 -23.17
N ALA A 562 -32.60 5.39 -23.45
CA ALA A 562 -32.05 6.65 -22.99
C ALA A 562 -32.67 7.88 -23.69
N CYS A 563 -32.77 9.01 -22.97
CA CYS A 563 -33.18 10.30 -23.54
C CYS A 563 -31.95 11.07 -24.03
N LEU A 564 -31.69 11.06 -25.34
CA LEU A 564 -30.56 11.71 -26.02
C LEU A 564 -30.99 12.89 -26.91
N ASN A 565 -32.22 13.39 -26.77
CA ASN A 565 -32.70 14.44 -27.66
C ASN A 565 -31.90 15.73 -27.48
N LEU A 566 -31.60 16.41 -28.60
CA LEU A 566 -30.74 17.62 -28.65
C LEU A 566 -29.29 17.41 -28.16
N THR A 567 -28.79 16.18 -28.09
CA THR A 567 -27.39 15.92 -27.68
C THR A 567 -26.40 16.25 -28.79
N HIS A 568 -25.17 16.64 -28.40
CA HIS A 568 -24.05 16.78 -29.32
C HIS A 568 -23.14 15.56 -29.22
N LEU A 569 -23.14 14.71 -30.24
CA LEU A 569 -22.38 13.44 -30.35
C LEU A 569 -21.37 13.48 -31.51
N ARG A 570 -20.98 14.68 -31.97
CA ARG A 570 -20.02 14.83 -33.08
C ARG A 570 -18.73 14.07 -32.79
N HIS A 571 -18.28 13.27 -33.76
CA HIS A 571 -17.05 12.45 -33.64
C HIS A 571 -17.06 11.41 -32.50
N ALA A 572 -18.21 11.11 -31.88
CA ALA A 572 -18.28 10.09 -30.84
C ALA A 572 -18.12 8.68 -31.42
N ASP A 573 -17.51 7.78 -30.65
CA ASP A 573 -17.43 6.36 -30.94
C ASP A 573 -18.56 5.63 -30.19
N LEU A 574 -19.61 5.25 -30.90
CA LEU A 574 -20.77 4.48 -30.44
C LEU A 574 -20.76 3.06 -31.04
N SER A 575 -19.60 2.59 -31.52
CA SER A 575 -19.51 1.28 -32.18
C SER A 575 -19.94 0.15 -31.22
N GLY A 576 -20.84 -0.71 -31.69
CA GLY A 576 -21.42 -1.81 -30.92
C GLY A 576 -22.30 -1.40 -29.73
N ALA A 577 -22.66 -0.12 -29.59
CA ALA A 577 -23.53 0.33 -28.50
C ALA A 577 -24.98 -0.15 -28.68
N ASP A 578 -25.68 -0.37 -27.56
CA ASP A 578 -27.12 -0.65 -27.57
C ASP A 578 -27.90 0.64 -27.37
N LEU A 579 -28.55 1.14 -28.41
CA LEU A 579 -29.38 2.34 -28.43
C LEU A 579 -30.87 2.00 -28.65
N SER A 580 -31.27 0.75 -28.39
CA SER A 580 -32.64 0.31 -28.67
C SER A 580 -33.66 1.12 -27.87
N GLY A 581 -34.70 1.61 -28.55
CA GLY A 581 -35.74 2.46 -27.95
C GLY A 581 -35.27 3.85 -27.49
N ALA A 582 -34.01 4.24 -27.74
CA ALA A 582 -33.50 5.54 -27.31
C ALA A 582 -34.12 6.70 -28.12
N ASN A 583 -34.27 7.86 -27.49
CA ASN A 583 -34.73 9.08 -28.15
C ASN A 583 -33.53 9.96 -28.53
N LEU A 584 -33.09 9.91 -29.78
CA LEU A 584 -32.04 10.75 -30.37
C LEU A 584 -32.62 11.89 -31.24
N SER A 585 -33.89 12.27 -31.06
CA SER A 585 -34.49 13.32 -31.88
C SER A 585 -33.70 14.63 -31.80
N ASN A 586 -33.43 15.24 -32.96
CA ASN A 586 -32.62 16.45 -33.11
C ASN A 586 -31.18 16.34 -32.56
N ALA A 587 -30.63 15.14 -32.35
CA ALA A 587 -29.24 14.97 -31.95
C ALA A 587 -28.27 15.25 -33.11
N ASP A 588 -27.06 15.74 -32.79
CA ASP A 588 -25.97 15.90 -33.75
C ASP A 588 -24.96 14.77 -33.64
N LEU A 589 -25.09 13.76 -34.50
CA LEU A 589 -24.24 12.59 -34.64
C LEU A 589 -23.27 12.71 -35.81
N SER A 590 -23.00 13.93 -36.32
CA SER A 590 -22.14 14.08 -37.49
C SER A 590 -20.73 13.56 -37.24
N ASN A 591 -20.21 12.77 -38.18
CA ASN A 591 -18.93 12.07 -38.10
C ASN A 591 -18.79 11.06 -36.92
N ALA A 592 -19.89 10.63 -36.31
CA ALA A 592 -19.85 9.59 -35.27
C ALA A 592 -19.66 8.20 -35.90
N ASP A 593 -19.03 7.28 -35.15
CA ASP A 593 -18.97 5.86 -35.51
C ASP A 593 -20.07 5.10 -34.77
N LEU A 594 -21.04 4.56 -35.50
CA LEU A 594 -22.15 3.75 -34.99
C LEU A 594 -22.09 2.32 -35.58
N SER A 595 -20.92 1.86 -36.00
CA SER A 595 -20.75 0.54 -36.60
C SER A 595 -21.22 -0.56 -35.64
N GLY A 596 -22.13 -1.42 -36.10
CA GLY A 596 -22.70 -2.52 -35.32
C GLY A 596 -23.62 -2.08 -34.16
N ALA A 597 -24.00 -0.80 -34.08
CA ALA A 597 -24.90 -0.32 -33.02
C ALA A 597 -26.33 -0.85 -33.20
N ASN A 598 -27.03 -1.11 -32.10
CA ASN A 598 -28.44 -1.48 -32.10
C ASN A 598 -29.32 -0.24 -31.93
N LEU A 599 -29.93 0.25 -33.01
CA LEU A 599 -30.84 1.41 -33.05
C LEU A 599 -32.31 0.98 -33.21
N SER A 600 -32.64 -0.27 -32.92
CA SER A 600 -34.01 -0.77 -33.10
C SER A 600 -35.00 0.00 -32.22
N ASN A 601 -36.14 0.40 -32.80
CA ASN A 601 -37.17 1.23 -32.16
C ASN A 601 -36.70 2.62 -31.68
N ALA A 602 -35.49 3.07 -32.05
CA ALA A 602 -34.99 4.39 -31.65
C ALA A 602 -35.68 5.52 -32.43
N ASP A 603 -35.84 6.68 -31.80
CA ASP A 603 -36.31 7.90 -32.45
C ASP A 603 -35.13 8.80 -32.85
N LEU A 604 -34.77 8.82 -34.13
CA LEU A 604 -33.76 9.72 -34.69
C LEU A 604 -34.38 10.84 -35.55
N SER A 605 -35.63 11.22 -35.28
CA SER A 605 -36.29 12.27 -36.05
C SER A 605 -35.49 13.58 -36.03
N ASN A 606 -35.27 14.16 -37.21
CA ASN A 606 -34.46 15.36 -37.43
C ASN A 606 -33.00 15.28 -36.93
N ALA A 607 -32.46 14.09 -36.65
CA ALA A 607 -31.06 13.94 -36.25
C ALA A 607 -30.10 14.23 -37.42
N ASN A 608 -28.95 14.81 -37.11
CA ASN A 608 -27.86 15.02 -38.07
C ASN A 608 -26.86 13.85 -37.99
N LEU A 609 -26.85 12.98 -38.99
CA LEU A 609 -25.96 11.81 -39.10
C LEU A 609 -24.92 11.98 -40.21
N ARG A 610 -24.73 13.21 -40.73
CA ARG A 610 -23.85 13.42 -41.87
C ARG A 610 -22.44 12.89 -41.60
N HIS A 611 -21.87 12.16 -42.55
CA HIS A 611 -20.54 11.53 -42.46
C HIS A 611 -20.39 10.50 -41.33
N ALA A 612 -21.47 10.05 -40.67
CA ALA A 612 -21.39 8.98 -39.70
C ALA A 612 -21.14 7.62 -40.37
N THR A 613 -20.47 6.71 -39.66
CA THR A 613 -20.32 5.31 -40.08
C THR A 613 -21.44 4.48 -39.45
N LEU A 614 -22.22 3.78 -40.26
CA LEU A 614 -23.41 3.03 -39.84
C LEU A 614 -23.37 1.57 -40.32
N MET A 615 -22.16 1.05 -40.56
CA MET A 615 -21.95 -0.30 -41.05
C MET A 615 -22.52 -1.33 -40.07
N SER A 616 -23.30 -2.28 -40.56
CA SER A 616 -23.92 -3.35 -39.76
C SER A 616 -24.83 -2.87 -38.62
N ALA A 617 -25.25 -1.60 -38.61
CA ALA A 617 -26.16 -1.07 -37.60
C ALA A 617 -27.58 -1.63 -37.78
N ASN A 618 -28.31 -1.83 -36.69
CA ASN A 618 -29.70 -2.31 -36.71
C ASN A 618 -30.68 -1.16 -36.53
N PHE A 619 -31.44 -0.80 -37.56
CA PHE A 619 -32.44 0.27 -37.56
C PHE A 619 -33.89 -0.23 -37.53
N ARG A 620 -34.12 -1.51 -37.19
CA ARG A 620 -35.46 -2.08 -37.26
C ARG A 620 -36.49 -1.25 -36.47
N HIS A 621 -37.57 -0.83 -37.11
CA HIS A 621 -38.61 0.05 -36.53
C HIS A 621 -38.13 1.44 -36.05
N ALA A 622 -36.92 1.88 -36.40
CA ALA A 622 -36.45 3.21 -36.03
C ALA A 622 -37.24 4.32 -36.74
N ASN A 623 -37.48 5.44 -36.05
CA ASN A 623 -38.05 6.64 -36.65
C ASN A 623 -36.95 7.55 -37.19
N LEU A 624 -36.81 7.64 -38.51
CA LEU A 624 -35.80 8.47 -39.19
C LEU A 624 -36.38 9.74 -39.82
N ASN A 625 -37.61 10.12 -39.51
CA ASN A 625 -38.30 11.23 -40.19
C ASN A 625 -37.49 12.54 -40.09
N GLY A 626 -37.09 13.10 -41.24
CA GLY A 626 -36.33 14.35 -41.32
C GLY A 626 -34.84 14.23 -41.00
N ALA A 627 -34.34 13.03 -40.69
CA ALA A 627 -32.92 12.82 -40.42
C ALA A 627 -32.04 13.12 -41.65
N ASP A 628 -30.83 13.64 -41.41
CA ASP A 628 -29.82 13.87 -42.44
C ASP A 628 -28.73 12.81 -42.40
N MET A 629 -28.82 11.84 -43.30
CA MET A 629 -27.87 10.75 -43.51
C MET A 629 -26.99 11.01 -44.74
N GLY A 630 -26.67 12.28 -45.05
CA GLY A 630 -25.78 12.58 -46.16
C GLY A 630 -24.37 11.98 -45.96
N ARG A 631 -23.83 11.32 -46.98
CA ARG A 631 -22.46 10.74 -47.00
C ARG A 631 -22.19 9.72 -45.88
N VAL A 632 -23.19 8.97 -45.45
CA VAL A 632 -23.00 7.85 -44.51
C VAL A 632 -22.66 6.55 -45.23
N ASP A 633 -22.04 5.61 -44.52
CA ASP A 633 -21.89 4.22 -44.96
C ASP A 633 -22.85 3.31 -44.19
N LEU A 634 -23.86 2.76 -44.88
CA LEU A 634 -24.86 1.85 -44.33
C LEU A 634 -24.58 0.39 -44.70
N THR A 635 -23.39 0.01 -45.14
CA THR A 635 -23.07 -1.37 -45.57
C THR A 635 -23.50 -2.40 -44.52
N ASN A 636 -24.24 -3.43 -44.92
CA ASN A 636 -24.82 -4.50 -44.08
C ASN A 636 -25.81 -4.03 -42.98
N ALA A 637 -26.27 -2.78 -42.99
CA ALA A 637 -27.26 -2.33 -42.01
C ALA A 637 -28.63 -2.99 -42.21
N ASP A 638 -29.34 -3.27 -41.12
CA ASP A 638 -30.71 -3.77 -41.13
C ASP A 638 -31.69 -2.59 -41.09
N LEU A 639 -32.42 -2.37 -42.19
CA LEU A 639 -33.39 -1.28 -42.38
C LEU A 639 -34.82 -1.82 -42.45
N SER A 640 -35.05 -3.04 -41.92
CA SER A 640 -36.36 -3.68 -41.94
C SER A 640 -37.39 -2.85 -41.18
N GLU A 641 -38.53 -2.61 -41.80
CA GLU A 641 -39.66 -1.90 -41.17
C GLU A 641 -39.32 -0.44 -40.80
N THR A 642 -38.35 0.17 -41.47
CA THR A 642 -37.94 1.58 -41.32
C THR A 642 -38.44 2.43 -42.48
N ASP A 643 -39.07 3.59 -42.20
CA ASP A 643 -39.49 4.54 -43.25
C ASP A 643 -38.35 5.48 -43.65
N LEU A 644 -37.89 5.36 -44.90
CA LEU A 644 -36.83 6.19 -45.48
C LEU A 644 -37.37 7.33 -46.37
N SER A 645 -38.69 7.55 -46.45
CA SER A 645 -39.31 8.50 -47.38
C SER A 645 -38.89 9.96 -47.16
N ARG A 646 -38.67 10.35 -45.90
CA ARG A 646 -38.33 11.72 -45.48
C ARG A 646 -36.89 11.91 -45.01
N VAL A 647 -36.03 10.93 -45.26
CA VAL A 647 -34.61 10.95 -44.90
C VAL A 647 -33.81 11.65 -46.00
N ARG A 648 -32.86 12.52 -45.65
CA ARG A 648 -31.89 13.04 -46.61
C ARG A 648 -30.74 12.03 -46.72
N VAL A 649 -30.48 11.54 -47.94
CA VAL A 649 -29.57 10.40 -48.19
C VAL A 649 -28.52 10.73 -49.26
N GLU A 650 -28.21 12.02 -49.43
CA GLU A 650 -27.32 12.47 -50.49
C GLU A 650 -25.93 11.84 -50.34
N TYR A 651 -25.48 11.08 -51.34
CA TYR A 651 -24.23 10.33 -51.34
C TYR A 651 -24.10 9.27 -50.22
N ALA A 652 -25.20 8.86 -49.60
CA ALA A 652 -25.21 7.74 -48.67
C ALA A 652 -24.95 6.42 -49.42
N ARG A 653 -24.09 5.56 -48.89
CA ARG A 653 -23.77 4.25 -49.46
C ARG A 653 -24.65 3.17 -48.86
N PHE A 654 -25.34 2.42 -49.71
CA PHE A 654 -26.14 1.25 -49.38
C PHE A 654 -25.53 0.02 -50.07
N HIS A 655 -25.19 -1.01 -49.30
CA HIS A 655 -24.65 -2.26 -49.82
C HIS A 655 -25.08 -3.41 -48.90
N ARG A 656 -25.69 -4.48 -49.45
CA ARG A 656 -26.11 -5.67 -48.68
C ARG A 656 -27.02 -5.36 -47.49
N ASN A 657 -27.92 -4.40 -47.67
CA ASN A 657 -28.88 -4.00 -46.64
C ASN A 657 -30.07 -4.96 -46.53
N LEU A 658 -30.52 -5.24 -45.32
CA LEU A 658 -31.79 -5.95 -45.07
C LEU A 658 -32.95 -4.96 -45.07
N GLY A 659 -34.13 -5.41 -45.51
CA GLY A 659 -35.37 -4.62 -45.40
C GLY A 659 -35.67 -3.61 -46.51
N LEU A 660 -34.81 -3.48 -47.53
CA LEU A 660 -35.04 -2.56 -48.65
C LEU A 660 -35.80 -3.23 -49.80
N SER A 661 -36.97 -2.70 -50.16
CA SER A 661 -37.67 -3.08 -51.39
C SER A 661 -37.04 -2.40 -52.62
N GLU A 662 -37.24 -2.98 -53.81
CA GLU A 662 -36.73 -2.41 -55.07
C GLU A 662 -37.29 -1.00 -55.35
N GLN A 663 -38.55 -0.73 -54.99
CA GLN A 663 -39.14 0.60 -55.09
C GLN A 663 -38.40 1.62 -54.19
N THR A 664 -38.06 1.22 -52.97
CA THR A 664 -37.29 2.06 -52.05
C THR A 664 -35.89 2.33 -52.60
N LYS A 665 -35.21 1.30 -53.15
CA LYS A 665 -33.88 1.46 -53.79
C LYS A 665 -33.91 2.47 -54.94
N GLN A 666 -34.92 2.43 -55.81
CA GLN A 666 -35.07 3.41 -56.89
C GLN A 666 -35.27 4.83 -56.38
N SER A 667 -36.13 5.01 -55.36
CA SER A 667 -36.34 6.31 -54.68
C SER A 667 -35.06 6.85 -54.04
N LEU A 668 -34.23 5.99 -53.45
CA LEU A 668 -32.94 6.36 -52.88
C LEU A 668 -31.96 6.85 -53.96
N LYS A 669 -31.86 6.14 -55.09
CA LYS A 669 -31.02 6.56 -56.23
C LYS A 669 -31.41 7.94 -56.78
N GLN A 670 -32.71 8.22 -56.91
CA GLN A 670 -33.20 9.55 -57.33
C GLN A 670 -32.81 10.67 -56.36
N ARG A 671 -32.62 10.33 -55.07
CA ARG A 671 -32.14 11.23 -54.01
C ARG A 671 -30.61 11.21 -53.86
N ARG A 672 -29.88 10.80 -54.90
CA ARG A 672 -28.40 10.76 -54.98
C ARG A 672 -27.73 9.78 -54.01
N ALA A 673 -28.42 8.75 -53.53
CA ALA A 673 -27.77 7.66 -52.80
C ALA A 673 -27.00 6.73 -53.75
N VAL A 674 -25.92 6.12 -53.26
CA VAL A 674 -25.13 5.10 -53.95
C VAL A 674 -25.61 3.72 -53.51
N ILE A 675 -26.09 2.89 -54.43
CA ILE A 675 -26.53 1.52 -54.14
C ILE A 675 -25.64 0.55 -54.91
N GLU A 676 -24.89 -0.28 -54.18
CA GLU A 676 -23.84 -1.16 -54.73
C GLU A 676 -24.28 -2.61 -54.94
N ASP A 677 -25.57 -2.88 -54.89
CA ASP A 677 -26.12 -4.20 -55.22
C ASP A 677 -26.04 -4.50 -56.74
N ASP A 678 -25.76 -3.50 -57.57
CA ASP A 678 -25.80 -3.55 -59.05
C ASP A 678 -24.42 -3.68 -59.73
N LEU A 679 -23.34 -3.95 -59.00
CA LEU A 679 -22.07 -4.28 -59.66
C LEU A 679 -22.12 -5.76 -60.08
N PRO A 680 -22.12 -6.09 -61.39
CA PRO A 680 -22.02 -7.46 -61.81
C PRO A 680 -20.70 -8.04 -61.29
N THR A 681 -20.80 -9.19 -60.62
CA THR A 681 -19.65 -10.03 -60.26
C THR A 681 -18.98 -10.53 -61.54
N SER A 682 -18.08 -9.75 -62.11
CA SER A 682 -17.07 -10.25 -63.03
C SER A 682 -15.70 -9.97 -62.44
N GLU A 683 -15.01 -11.05 -62.12
CA GLU A 683 -13.59 -11.04 -61.81
C GLU A 683 -12.78 -10.35 -62.92
N SER A 684 -11.71 -9.70 -62.47
CA SER A 684 -10.54 -9.25 -63.24
C SER A 684 -10.71 -8.02 -64.15
N SER A 685 -10.38 -6.84 -63.62
CA SER A 685 -9.54 -5.84 -64.30
C SER A 685 -9.49 -4.52 -63.51
N TRP A 686 -8.52 -4.39 -62.60
CA TRP A 686 -7.79 -3.14 -62.34
C TRP A 686 -6.43 -3.51 -61.72
N GLN A 687 -5.60 -4.21 -62.50
CA GLN A 687 -4.18 -3.88 -62.55
C GLN A 687 -4.09 -2.83 -63.66
N ASP A 688 -3.97 -1.57 -63.27
CA ASP A 688 -3.01 -0.60 -63.80
C ASP A 688 -3.44 0.83 -63.44
N GLY A 689 -2.53 1.48 -62.71
CA GLY A 689 -2.26 2.93 -62.62
C GLY A 689 -3.42 3.92 -62.65
N LEU A 690 -3.59 4.65 -61.55
CA LEU A 690 -3.36 6.10 -61.54
C LEU A 690 -3.15 6.61 -60.10
N SER A 691 -2.31 7.63 -60.04
CA SER A 691 -1.48 8.08 -58.94
C SER A 691 -2.19 8.90 -57.87
N ILE A 692 -1.54 8.94 -56.70
CA ILE A 692 -1.68 9.98 -55.68
C ILE A 692 -1.20 11.30 -56.30
N SER A 693 -2.11 12.08 -56.86
CA SER A 693 -1.99 13.52 -57.10
C SER A 693 -3.34 14.04 -57.56
N ASP A 694 -3.73 15.22 -57.08
CA ASP A 694 -4.91 16.02 -57.49
C ASP A 694 -6.13 15.92 -56.57
N LEU A 695 -5.95 16.43 -55.34
CA LEU A 695 -7.01 17.06 -54.54
C LEU A 695 -6.40 18.24 -53.76
N ASP A 696 -5.94 19.23 -54.52
CA ASP A 696 -5.80 20.63 -54.08
C ASP A 696 -6.56 21.49 -55.09
N MET A 697 -7.83 21.78 -54.78
CA MET A 697 -8.57 23.03 -55.09
C MET A 697 -9.93 23.04 -54.41
#